data_AF-A0A9P0D0J5-F1
#
_entry.id   AF-A0A9P0D0J5-F1
#
_cell.length_a   1.000
_cell.length_b   1.000
_cell.length_c   1.000
_cell.angle_alpha   90.00
_cell.angle_beta   90.00
_cell.angle_gamma   90.00
#
_symmetry.space_group_name_H-M   'P 1'
#
loop_
_entity.id
_entity.type
_entity.pdbx_description
1 polymer ?
#
loop_
_entity_poly.entity_id
_entity_poly.type
_entity_poly.pdbx_seq_one_letter_code
_entity_poly.pdbx_strand_id
1 'polypeptide(L)'
;MKLTRISKPTNPFEHSDSLSSVNTEADQQEQTEHKRRINYIKWSCFLIVAILGILTTVKLTLKNLQQDIQEIVEHHRNANFISIPEWGGVVVNRTRFKTNLYLPVPFVIIRHTGGAFCQTQSECKRLTKELQSKHLALNYSDIAYNFLVGGDGSIYMGRGFWNPNIYSRFSYDIAIHGNFLYDQFYDYMENVTRFIIETGVMFGAIDPCYVVLCENQTQKVDSPGRNIYEKVKLWDHYHIKADQQEQTEHKRRINYIKWVCFLIVATLGILTTVKLTFKNLQHDIQEIVEHHRNMNFFAIPDWGGVVVNTTGFKSNLYMPVPFVIIKHTGGTFCQTESECKQLTKELQSKHLALNYSDIAYNFLVGGDGNLYVGRGFGYPNIYSRFSYDIAIHGNFLYDQFYDYMENTTRYIIEIGVSLGAIDPYYVVLCENQTQKVDSPGRNIYEKVKLWDHYQNDCEETFKTILGYLKAFCHKRKKDLGRICICVLLSSCAILLYVSIVHHKDLVLDPKPLYGRNIGNFTIYYVSDWGGKTVTGILDNPLPVGLVIVGHTGTETCFSFEKCSEILRVLQIYQTTTLGYGDICDNFFIGGNGNIYVGRGWDTRNCYLSKLSIAISFIGDFNKVHLNEHMKTSFKLLLQQGINLSKLPENYLMVAYNQTVISNNPGDNVYKYIKTWPNFSDIDLRRYRFKDMCSIYKAPLGKSECWSRVNTTRIL
;
A
#
# COMPACT_ATOMS: atom_id res chain seq x y z
N MET A 1 -63.45 -28.98 -75.52
CA MET A 1 -64.03 -30.24 -75.02
C MET A 1 -62.90 -31.25 -74.88
N LYS A 2 -62.72 -31.82 -73.68
CA LYS A 2 -62.03 -33.07 -73.32
C LYS A 2 -60.64 -33.42 -73.90
N LEU A 3 -59.70 -33.56 -72.95
CA LEU A 3 -58.79 -34.70 -72.70
C LEU A 3 -57.93 -35.22 -73.86
N THR A 4 -56.61 -35.14 -73.64
CA THR A 4 -55.68 -36.24 -73.96
C THR A 4 -54.53 -36.28 -72.96
N ARG A 5 -54.17 -37.50 -72.58
CA ARG A 5 -53.13 -37.89 -71.62
C ARG A 5 -52.07 -38.63 -72.42
N ILE A 6 -50.81 -38.18 -72.46
CA ILE A 6 -49.68 -38.98 -72.96
C ILE A 6 -48.41 -38.69 -72.14
N SER A 7 -47.65 -39.77 -71.92
CA SER A 7 -46.40 -40.00 -71.20
C SER A 7 -45.11 -39.38 -71.79
N LYS A 8 -44.14 -39.11 -70.88
CA LYS A 8 -42.64 -39.06 -70.91
C LYS A 8 -41.86 -39.35 -72.23
N PRO A 9 -40.53 -39.07 -72.36
CA PRO A 9 -39.57 -38.24 -71.57
C PRO A 9 -38.62 -37.36 -72.44
N THR A 10 -37.73 -36.53 -71.84
CA THR A 10 -36.28 -36.28 -72.15
C THR A 10 -35.82 -34.87 -71.77
N ASN A 11 -34.62 -34.78 -71.18
CA ASN A 11 -33.84 -33.57 -70.87
C ASN A 11 -32.96 -33.25 -72.10
N PRO A 12 -32.59 -31.98 -72.40
CA PRO A 12 -31.30 -31.46 -71.88
C PRO A 12 -31.12 -29.91 -71.79
N PHE A 13 -30.02 -29.49 -71.12
CA PHE A 13 -29.37 -28.15 -71.03
C PHE A 13 -30.00 -27.08 -70.10
N GLU A 14 -29.43 -26.79 -68.92
CA GLU A 14 -28.27 -25.91 -68.62
C GLU A 14 -28.43 -24.42 -69.03
N HIS A 15 -28.85 -23.55 -68.11
CA HIS A 15 -28.01 -22.51 -67.47
C HIS A 15 -28.83 -21.56 -66.57
N SER A 16 -28.12 -20.96 -65.61
CA SER A 16 -28.45 -19.86 -64.69
C SER A 16 -29.45 -20.11 -63.58
N ASP A 17 -28.96 -20.21 -62.34
CA ASP A 17 -29.42 -19.36 -61.23
C ASP A 17 -28.47 -19.47 -60.03
N SER A 18 -27.65 -18.43 -59.84
CA SER A 18 -26.86 -18.19 -58.64
C SER A 18 -27.06 -16.74 -58.20
N LEU A 19 -28.24 -16.43 -57.65
CA LEU A 19 -28.56 -15.13 -57.07
C LEU A 19 -29.70 -15.26 -56.05
N SER A 20 -29.48 -15.98 -54.94
CA SER A 20 -30.44 -15.97 -53.81
C SER A 20 -29.86 -16.22 -52.42
N SER A 21 -28.56 -16.48 -52.25
CA SER A 21 -28.00 -16.86 -50.93
C SER A 21 -27.23 -15.76 -50.17
N VAL A 22 -27.07 -14.54 -50.73
CA VAL A 22 -26.19 -13.51 -50.13
C VAL A 22 -26.94 -12.52 -49.21
N ASN A 23 -28.27 -12.39 -49.33
CA ASN A 23 -29.01 -11.32 -48.63
C ASN A 23 -29.53 -11.69 -47.23
N THR A 24 -29.48 -12.95 -46.80
CA THR A 24 -30.07 -13.39 -45.52
C THR A 24 -29.14 -13.32 -44.32
N GLU A 25 -27.82 -13.34 -44.52
CA GLU A 25 -26.84 -13.25 -43.41
C GLU A 25 -26.58 -11.78 -42.98
N ALA A 26 -26.56 -10.84 -43.94
CA ALA A 26 -26.38 -9.42 -43.65
C ALA A 26 -27.55 -8.83 -42.85
N ASP A 27 -28.79 -9.19 -43.19
CA ASP A 27 -30.01 -8.74 -42.49
C ASP A 27 -30.08 -9.27 -41.04
N GLN A 28 -29.59 -10.50 -40.79
CA GLN A 28 -29.55 -11.07 -39.44
C GLN A 28 -28.47 -10.41 -38.56
N GLN A 29 -27.35 -10.01 -39.17
CA GLN A 29 -26.26 -9.34 -38.48
C GLN A 29 -26.66 -7.90 -38.08
N GLU A 30 -27.37 -7.18 -38.97
CA GLU A 30 -27.87 -5.83 -38.71
C GLU A 30 -28.96 -5.80 -37.62
N GLN A 31 -29.90 -6.75 -37.63
CA GLN A 31 -30.92 -6.86 -36.57
C GLN A 31 -30.32 -7.18 -35.19
N THR A 32 -29.22 -7.93 -35.16
CA THR A 32 -28.53 -8.29 -33.91
C THR A 32 -27.77 -7.10 -33.34
N GLU A 33 -27.16 -6.28 -34.20
CA GLU A 33 -26.48 -5.05 -33.78
C GLU A 33 -27.48 -3.98 -33.31
N HIS A 34 -28.63 -3.86 -33.97
CA HIS A 34 -29.71 -2.96 -33.57
C HIS A 34 -30.26 -3.30 -32.17
N LYS A 35 -30.47 -4.58 -31.85
CA LYS A 35 -30.87 -5.03 -30.51
C LYS A 35 -29.80 -4.73 -29.44
N ARG A 36 -28.52 -4.84 -29.77
CA ARG A 36 -27.41 -4.48 -28.86
C ARG A 36 -27.38 -2.98 -28.56
N ARG A 37 -27.57 -2.14 -29.58
CA ARG A 37 -27.63 -0.67 -29.40
C ARG A 37 -28.81 -0.24 -28.53
N ILE A 38 -29.99 -0.84 -28.72
CA ILE A 38 -31.17 -0.57 -27.88
C ILE A 38 -30.91 -0.98 -26.41
N ASN A 39 -30.29 -2.13 -26.18
CA ASN A 39 -29.96 -2.56 -24.83
C ASN A 39 -28.91 -1.65 -24.17
N TYR A 40 -27.91 -1.19 -24.92
CA TYR A 40 -26.91 -0.25 -24.42
C TYR A 40 -27.56 1.10 -24.01
N ILE A 41 -28.49 1.61 -24.82
CA ILE A 41 -29.24 2.84 -24.50
C ILE A 41 -30.11 2.63 -23.25
N LYS A 42 -30.80 1.49 -23.12
CA LYS A 42 -31.62 1.18 -21.93
C LYS A 42 -30.79 1.11 -20.65
N TRP A 43 -29.63 0.45 -20.69
CA TRP A 43 -28.72 0.38 -19.54
C TRP A 43 -28.10 1.73 -19.20
N SER A 44 -27.77 2.54 -20.22
CA SER A 44 -27.26 3.90 -20.03
C SER A 44 -28.30 4.81 -19.37
N CYS A 45 -29.56 4.75 -19.81
CA CYS A 45 -30.66 5.49 -19.17
C CYS A 45 -30.90 5.04 -17.73
N PHE A 46 -30.85 3.73 -17.45
CA PHE A 46 -31.01 3.21 -16.09
C PHE A 46 -29.89 3.68 -15.15
N LEU A 47 -28.64 3.69 -15.64
CA LEU A 47 -27.49 4.19 -14.91
C LEU A 47 -27.62 5.69 -14.60
N ILE A 48 -28.07 6.50 -15.56
CA ILE A 48 -28.29 7.93 -15.37
C ILE A 48 -29.38 8.21 -14.32
N VAL A 49 -30.51 7.49 -14.38
CA VAL A 49 -31.58 7.64 -13.38
C VAL A 49 -31.11 7.22 -11.99
N ALA A 50 -30.31 6.16 -11.87
CA ALA A 50 -29.73 5.72 -10.60
C ALA A 50 -28.75 6.77 -10.03
N ILE A 51 -27.89 7.35 -10.87
CA ILE A 51 -26.95 8.41 -10.48
C ILE A 51 -27.73 9.67 -10.02
N LEU A 52 -28.76 10.07 -10.76
CA LEU A 52 -29.61 11.22 -10.37
C LEU A 52 -30.36 10.97 -9.06
N GLY A 53 -30.82 9.73 -8.81
CA GLY A 53 -31.43 9.31 -7.54
C GLY A 53 -30.45 9.37 -6.36
N ILE A 54 -29.20 8.96 -6.57
CA ILE A 54 -28.12 9.05 -5.56
C ILE A 54 -27.76 10.52 -5.31
N LEU A 55 -27.62 11.34 -6.35
CA LEU A 55 -27.29 12.76 -6.21
C LEU A 55 -28.38 13.55 -5.49
N THR A 56 -29.65 13.24 -5.75
CA THR A 56 -30.78 13.89 -5.06
C THR A 56 -30.88 13.48 -3.60
N THR A 57 -30.69 12.19 -3.27
CA THR A 57 -30.63 11.74 -1.87
C THR A 57 -29.44 12.35 -1.14
N VAL A 58 -28.24 12.32 -1.71
CA VAL A 58 -27.04 12.97 -1.14
C VAL A 58 -27.29 14.46 -0.90
N LYS A 59 -27.91 15.18 -1.84
CA LYS A 59 -28.23 16.60 -1.70
C LYS A 59 -29.24 16.86 -0.57
N LEU A 60 -30.26 16.02 -0.42
CA LEU A 60 -31.25 16.11 0.67
C LEU A 60 -30.59 15.83 2.03
N THR A 61 -29.74 14.81 2.11
CA THR A 61 -29.00 14.44 3.32
C THR A 61 -28.00 15.52 3.73
N LEU A 62 -27.29 16.12 2.76
CA LEU A 62 -26.38 17.24 3.01
C LEU A 62 -27.11 18.48 3.52
N LYS A 63 -28.29 18.79 2.99
CA LYS A 63 -29.10 19.94 3.43
C LYS A 63 -29.59 19.77 4.87
N ASN A 64 -30.08 18.59 5.24
CA ASN A 64 -30.48 18.28 6.61
C ASN A 64 -29.28 18.31 7.57
N LEU A 65 -28.16 17.73 7.16
CA LEU A 65 -26.92 17.71 7.95
C LEU A 65 -26.36 19.12 8.19
N GLN A 66 -26.50 20.03 7.22
CA GLN A 66 -26.09 21.43 7.38
C GLN A 66 -26.94 22.17 8.42
N GLN A 67 -28.23 21.85 8.50
CA GLN A 67 -29.15 22.42 9.48
C GLN A 67 -28.85 21.89 10.89
N ASP A 68 -28.61 20.59 11.04
CA ASP A 68 -28.26 19.96 12.33
C ASP A 68 -26.89 20.42 12.86
N ILE A 69 -25.90 20.63 11.97
CA ILE A 69 -24.56 21.10 12.34
C ILE A 69 -24.58 22.54 12.85
N GLN A 70 -25.43 23.41 12.29
CA GLN A 70 -25.53 24.79 12.78
C GLN A 70 -26.10 24.84 14.21
N GLU A 71 -27.06 24.00 14.56
CA GLU A 71 -27.58 23.88 15.94
C GLU A 71 -26.51 23.36 16.93
N ILE A 72 -25.72 22.35 16.53
CA ILE A 72 -24.68 21.73 17.38
C ILE A 72 -23.51 22.66 17.67
N VAL A 73 -23.09 23.46 16.67
CA VAL A 73 -21.94 24.37 16.77
C VAL A 73 -22.27 25.60 17.63
N GLU A 74 -23.52 26.06 17.63
CA GLU A 74 -23.96 27.19 18.45
C GLU A 74 -24.07 26.83 19.95
N HIS A 75 -24.36 25.57 20.28
CA HIS A 75 -24.47 25.09 21.68
C HIS A 75 -23.15 24.62 22.32
N HIS A 76 -22.17 24.12 21.56
CA HIS A 76 -20.87 23.69 22.11
C HIS A 76 -20.00 24.84 22.66
N ARG A 77 -20.36 26.11 22.41
CA ARG A 77 -19.63 27.27 22.96
C ARG A 77 -19.99 27.63 24.40
N ASN A 78 -21.06 27.12 25.00
CA ASN A 78 -21.58 27.60 26.29
C ASN A 78 -22.08 26.48 27.24
N ALA A 79 -21.34 25.40 27.48
CA ALA A 79 -21.64 24.55 28.65
C ALA A 79 -21.32 25.34 29.92
N ASN A 80 -22.29 26.09 30.43
CA ASN A 80 -22.12 26.98 31.57
C ASN A 80 -22.00 26.15 32.86
N PHE A 81 -20.86 26.26 33.51
CA PHE A 81 -20.64 25.67 34.82
C PHE A 81 -21.11 26.63 35.91
N ILE A 82 -22.07 26.20 36.73
CA ILE A 82 -22.69 26.99 37.80
C ILE A 82 -22.25 26.42 39.14
N SER A 83 -21.41 27.16 39.85
CA SER A 83 -20.91 26.81 41.19
C SER A 83 -21.98 26.94 42.28
N ILE A 84 -21.73 26.34 43.46
CA ILE A 84 -22.65 26.37 44.61
C ILE A 84 -23.15 27.79 44.96
N PRO A 85 -22.27 28.81 45.07
CA PRO A 85 -22.73 30.18 45.32
C PRO A 85 -23.59 30.75 44.19
N GLU A 86 -23.30 30.43 42.93
CA GLU A 86 -23.97 31.00 41.76
C GLU A 86 -25.40 30.48 41.56
N TRP A 87 -25.70 29.25 41.99
CA TRP A 87 -27.08 28.76 42.05
C TRP A 87 -27.78 29.03 43.39
N GLY A 88 -27.11 29.74 44.31
CA GLY A 88 -27.67 30.20 45.59
C GLY A 88 -27.74 29.09 46.65
N GLY A 89 -26.85 28.10 46.56
CA GLY A 89 -26.72 26.99 47.48
C GLY A 89 -25.99 27.33 48.76
N VAL A 90 -26.25 26.55 49.81
CA VAL A 90 -25.53 26.63 51.07
C VAL A 90 -24.19 25.90 50.91
N VAL A 91 -23.09 26.61 51.12
CA VAL A 91 -21.76 25.99 51.16
C VAL A 91 -21.60 25.27 52.50
N VAL A 92 -21.63 23.94 52.49
CA VAL A 92 -21.45 23.12 53.71
C VAL A 92 -19.97 22.84 53.98
N ASN A 93 -19.60 22.76 55.27
CA ASN A 93 -18.23 22.47 55.68
C ASN A 93 -17.83 21.03 55.30
N ARG A 94 -16.63 20.86 54.73
CA ARG A 94 -16.07 19.55 54.32
C ARG A 94 -16.00 18.54 55.46
N THR A 95 -15.93 18.98 56.71
CA THR A 95 -15.95 18.10 57.90
C THR A 95 -17.26 17.32 58.08
N ARG A 96 -18.34 17.69 57.36
CA ARG A 96 -19.61 16.94 57.37
C ARG A 96 -19.59 15.66 56.52
N PHE A 97 -18.61 15.47 55.63
CA PHE A 97 -18.49 14.25 54.83
C PHE A 97 -17.79 13.16 55.67
N LYS A 98 -18.54 12.14 56.09
CA LYS A 98 -18.07 11.09 57.02
C LYS A 98 -17.06 10.10 56.40
N THR A 99 -16.86 10.14 55.09
CA THR A 99 -16.07 9.14 54.34
C THR A 99 -15.25 9.79 53.23
N ASN A 100 -14.12 9.19 52.85
CA ASN A 100 -13.30 9.63 51.71
C ASN A 100 -13.60 8.81 50.46
N LEU A 101 -13.58 9.47 49.29
CA LEU A 101 -13.63 8.84 47.97
C LEU A 101 -12.40 7.95 47.74
N TYR A 102 -12.60 6.85 47.01
CA TYR A 102 -11.49 6.09 46.42
C TYR A 102 -11.24 6.61 45.01
N LEU A 103 -10.17 7.38 44.84
CA LEU A 103 -9.75 7.91 43.55
C LEU A 103 -8.70 7.01 42.90
N PRO A 104 -8.73 6.85 41.57
CA PRO A 104 -9.84 7.25 40.68
C PRO A 104 -11.09 6.37 40.90
N VAL A 105 -12.29 6.95 40.82
CA VAL A 105 -13.53 6.17 41.03
C VAL A 105 -13.81 5.26 39.82
N PRO A 106 -14.17 3.98 40.02
CA PRO A 106 -14.46 3.07 38.92
C PRO A 106 -15.88 3.16 38.38
N PHE A 107 -16.81 3.86 39.04
CA PHE A 107 -18.22 3.90 38.63
C PHE A 107 -18.76 5.31 38.42
N VAL A 108 -19.60 5.48 37.40
CA VAL A 108 -20.44 6.67 37.22
C VAL A 108 -21.89 6.24 37.19
N ILE A 109 -22.72 6.79 38.07
CA ILE A 109 -24.14 6.48 38.16
C ILE A 109 -24.96 7.64 37.59
N ILE A 110 -25.74 7.37 36.54
CA ILE A 110 -26.66 8.32 35.92
C ILE A 110 -28.04 8.18 36.57
N ARG A 111 -28.56 9.30 37.03
CA ARG A 111 -29.85 9.42 37.73
C ARG A 111 -30.70 10.51 37.12
N HIS A 112 -31.99 10.52 37.42
CA HIS A 112 -32.79 11.73 37.31
C HIS A 112 -33.15 12.28 38.70
N THR A 113 -33.57 13.53 38.79
CA THR A 113 -34.04 14.08 40.07
C THR A 113 -35.46 13.63 40.42
N GLY A 114 -36.24 13.15 39.42
CA GLY A 114 -37.64 12.76 39.58
C GLY A 114 -38.58 13.95 39.81
N GLY A 115 -38.06 15.17 39.78
CA GLY A 115 -38.80 16.42 39.98
C GLY A 115 -39.22 17.08 38.66
N ALA A 116 -39.53 18.37 38.71
CA ALA A 116 -39.85 19.15 37.52
C ALA A 116 -38.64 19.30 36.60
N PHE A 117 -38.88 19.22 35.29
CA PHE A 117 -37.89 19.60 34.27
C PHE A 117 -37.75 21.12 34.24
N CYS A 118 -36.52 21.62 34.18
CA CYS A 118 -36.25 23.06 34.08
C CYS A 118 -35.70 23.42 32.70
N GLN A 119 -36.16 24.54 32.14
CA GLN A 119 -35.75 24.98 30.80
C GLN A 119 -34.85 26.22 30.82
N THR A 120 -34.93 27.02 31.87
CA THR A 120 -34.15 28.26 32.00
C THR A 120 -33.15 28.15 33.15
N GLN A 121 -32.04 28.89 33.06
CA GLN A 121 -31.02 28.89 34.12
C GLN A 121 -31.60 29.35 35.47
N SER A 122 -32.48 30.34 35.51
CA SER A 122 -33.12 30.81 36.75
C SER A 122 -33.97 29.71 37.40
N GLU A 123 -34.72 28.95 36.59
CA GLU A 123 -35.51 27.82 37.04
C GLU A 123 -34.64 26.67 37.55
N CYS A 124 -33.61 26.29 36.79
CA CYS A 124 -32.69 25.22 37.17
C CYS A 124 -31.88 25.58 38.45
N LYS A 125 -31.49 26.85 38.63
CA LYS A 125 -30.91 27.36 39.88
C LYS A 125 -31.87 27.18 41.06
N ARG A 126 -33.13 27.62 40.90
CA ARG A 126 -34.18 27.49 41.92
C ARG A 126 -34.43 26.02 42.29
N LEU A 127 -34.61 25.14 41.30
CA LEU A 127 -34.85 23.71 41.56
C LEU A 127 -33.66 23.01 42.21
N THR A 128 -32.43 23.36 41.82
CA THR A 128 -31.22 22.84 42.47
C THR A 128 -31.16 23.26 43.94
N LYS A 129 -31.49 24.53 44.24
CA LYS A 129 -31.56 25.05 45.61
C LYS A 129 -32.65 24.39 46.45
N GLU A 130 -33.84 24.18 45.89
CA GLU A 130 -34.93 23.46 46.56
C GLU A 130 -34.55 22.00 46.83
N LEU A 131 -33.87 21.36 45.88
CA LEU A 131 -33.37 19.99 46.04
C LEU A 131 -32.31 19.88 47.14
N GLN A 132 -31.35 20.80 47.21
CA GLN A 132 -30.39 20.85 48.32
C GLN A 132 -31.13 21.06 49.66
N SER A 133 -32.09 21.98 49.71
CA SER A 133 -32.86 22.26 50.94
C SER A 133 -33.64 21.03 51.43
N LYS A 134 -34.27 20.29 50.52
CA LYS A 134 -34.92 19.01 50.83
C LYS A 134 -33.95 17.96 51.36
N HIS A 135 -32.79 17.79 50.72
CA HIS A 135 -31.77 16.85 51.19
C HIS A 135 -31.21 17.22 52.57
N LEU A 136 -30.99 18.51 52.84
CA LEU A 136 -30.57 18.99 54.16
C LEU A 136 -31.64 18.74 55.23
N ALA A 137 -32.92 18.92 54.90
CA ALA A 137 -34.03 18.59 55.81
C ALA A 137 -34.14 17.09 56.10
N LEU A 138 -33.69 16.24 55.17
CA LEU A 138 -33.52 14.79 55.36
C LEU A 138 -32.21 14.41 56.08
N ASN A 139 -31.53 15.39 56.68
CA ASN A 139 -30.28 15.22 57.41
C ASN A 139 -29.11 14.68 56.56
N TYR A 140 -29.15 14.91 55.24
CA TYR A 140 -27.99 14.62 54.39
C TYR A 140 -26.89 15.65 54.65
N SER A 141 -25.62 15.24 54.46
CA SER A 141 -24.49 16.15 54.64
C SER A 141 -24.50 17.34 53.67
N ASP A 142 -25.13 17.14 52.51
CA ASP A 142 -25.33 18.09 51.40
C ASP A 142 -26.34 17.50 50.40
N ILE A 143 -26.58 18.16 49.27
CA ILE A 143 -27.23 17.60 48.07
C ILE A 143 -26.65 16.22 47.72
N ALA A 144 -27.48 15.24 47.36
CA ALA A 144 -27.04 13.84 47.23
C ALA A 144 -25.99 13.58 46.15
N TYR A 145 -25.98 14.39 45.08
CA TYR A 145 -25.27 14.11 43.82
C TYR A 145 -23.98 14.92 43.66
N ASN A 146 -23.04 14.41 42.86
CA ASN A 146 -21.79 15.11 42.56
C ASN A 146 -22.02 16.27 41.59
N PHE A 147 -22.79 16.02 40.55
CA PHE A 147 -23.14 17.01 39.53
C PHE A 147 -24.61 16.90 39.17
N LEU A 148 -25.20 18.01 38.73
CA LEU A 148 -26.53 18.04 38.14
C LEU A 148 -26.47 18.66 36.75
N VAL A 149 -27.28 18.16 35.84
CA VAL A 149 -27.44 18.72 34.48
C VAL A 149 -28.85 19.26 34.35
N GLY A 150 -28.96 20.57 34.07
CA GLY A 150 -30.24 21.23 33.84
C GLY A 150 -30.76 20.98 32.42
N GLY A 151 -32.08 21.09 32.23
CA GLY A 151 -32.66 21.11 30.88
C GLY A 151 -32.30 22.38 30.10
N ASP A 152 -31.71 23.38 30.74
CA ASP A 152 -31.06 24.53 30.10
C ASP A 152 -29.67 24.21 29.50
N GLY A 153 -29.16 22.99 29.68
CA GLY A 153 -27.85 22.56 29.20
C GLY A 153 -26.67 23.02 30.07
N SER A 154 -26.92 23.59 31.25
CA SER A 154 -25.88 24.00 32.20
C SER A 154 -25.49 22.86 33.17
N ILE A 155 -24.25 22.89 33.67
CA ILE A 155 -23.75 22.00 34.71
C ILE A 155 -23.87 22.70 36.06
N TYR A 156 -24.61 22.13 36.98
CA TYR A 156 -24.75 22.64 38.35
C TYR A 156 -23.87 21.82 39.29
N MET A 157 -22.94 22.50 39.96
CA MET A 157 -22.04 21.89 40.92
C MET A 157 -22.84 21.42 42.14
N GLY A 158 -22.89 20.11 42.36
CA GLY A 158 -23.31 19.52 43.63
C GLY A 158 -22.10 19.37 44.54
N ARG A 159 -21.76 18.12 44.88
CA ARG A 159 -20.57 17.81 45.69
C ARG A 159 -19.23 17.92 44.96
N GLY A 160 -19.25 17.92 43.63
CA GLY A 160 -18.05 17.94 42.78
C GLY A 160 -17.23 16.65 42.83
N PHE A 161 -16.02 16.67 42.26
CA PHE A 161 -15.13 15.49 42.19
C PHE A 161 -14.46 15.14 43.53
N TRP A 162 -14.36 16.07 44.47
CA TRP A 162 -13.49 15.87 45.65
C TRP A 162 -14.25 15.48 46.92
N ASN A 163 -15.57 15.26 46.83
CA ASN A 163 -16.41 14.85 47.95
C ASN A 163 -17.33 13.70 47.53
N PRO A 164 -17.54 12.67 48.37
CA PRO A 164 -18.38 11.53 48.01
C PRO A 164 -19.86 11.88 47.95
N ASN A 165 -20.60 11.22 47.04
CA ASN A 165 -22.07 11.16 47.14
C ASN A 165 -22.51 10.42 48.41
N ILE A 166 -23.80 10.42 48.69
CA ILE A 166 -24.34 9.79 49.91
C ILE A 166 -24.46 8.26 49.83
N TYR A 167 -24.33 7.68 48.63
CA TYR A 167 -24.63 6.27 48.36
C TYR A 167 -23.36 5.40 48.32
N SER A 168 -22.26 5.94 47.82
CA SER A 168 -21.04 5.18 47.58
C SER A 168 -19.78 6.06 47.64
N ARG A 169 -18.68 5.43 48.05
CA ARG A 169 -17.32 6.00 48.00
C ARG A 169 -16.53 5.59 46.76
N PHE A 170 -17.14 4.82 45.86
CA PHE A 170 -16.55 4.29 44.62
C PHE A 170 -17.27 4.81 43.36
N SER A 171 -18.20 5.75 43.48
CA SER A 171 -18.91 6.31 42.33
C SER A 171 -18.98 7.82 42.36
N TYR A 172 -19.19 8.41 41.19
CA TYR A 172 -19.82 9.71 41.07
C TYR A 172 -21.22 9.60 40.53
N ASP A 173 -22.10 10.44 41.06
CA ASP A 173 -23.49 10.48 40.66
C ASP A 173 -23.77 11.77 39.89
N ILE A 174 -24.27 11.60 38.66
CA ILE A 174 -24.72 12.71 37.81
C ILE A 174 -26.24 12.62 37.68
N ALA A 175 -26.93 13.62 38.24
CA ALA A 175 -28.38 13.67 38.22
C ALA A 175 -28.88 14.65 37.15
N ILE A 176 -29.84 14.22 36.35
CA ILE A 176 -30.48 15.06 35.33
C ILE A 176 -31.77 15.64 35.90
N HIS A 177 -31.96 16.96 35.81
CA HIS A 177 -33.18 17.61 36.30
C HIS A 177 -34.41 17.22 35.47
N GLY A 178 -35.41 16.61 36.12
CA GLY A 178 -36.67 16.22 35.51
C GLY A 178 -37.09 14.79 35.86
N ASN A 179 -38.19 14.34 35.24
CA ASN A 179 -38.71 12.99 35.29
C ASN A 179 -38.77 12.37 33.88
N PHE A 180 -37.69 11.68 33.53
CA PHE A 180 -37.47 11.08 32.20
C PHE A 180 -38.18 9.73 31.99
N LEU A 181 -39.19 9.42 32.81
CA LEU A 181 -40.26 8.52 32.36
C LEU A 181 -41.09 9.17 31.25
N TYR A 182 -41.22 10.50 31.29
CA TYR A 182 -42.02 11.30 30.38
C TYR A 182 -41.21 12.40 29.68
N ASP A 183 -40.28 13.04 30.39
CA ASP A 183 -39.44 14.12 29.85
C ASP A 183 -38.41 13.60 28.84
N GLN A 184 -38.12 14.40 27.82
CA GLN A 184 -37.14 14.06 26.78
C GLN A 184 -35.72 14.32 27.25
N PHE A 185 -34.81 13.35 27.01
CA PHE A 185 -33.38 13.52 27.25
C PHE A 185 -32.70 13.97 25.95
N TYR A 186 -32.56 15.28 25.77
CA TYR A 186 -32.03 15.88 24.56
C TYR A 186 -30.52 15.64 24.39
N ASP A 187 -30.04 15.66 23.14
CA ASP A 187 -28.64 15.37 22.80
C ASP A 187 -27.65 16.34 23.46
N TYR A 188 -28.03 17.61 23.65
CA TYR A 188 -27.18 18.56 24.35
C TYR A 188 -26.99 18.18 25.84
N MET A 189 -28.03 17.66 26.50
CA MET A 189 -27.94 17.21 27.90
C MET A 189 -27.05 15.96 28.02
N GLU A 190 -27.16 15.04 27.05
CA GLU A 190 -26.30 13.88 26.91
C GLU A 190 -24.83 14.27 26.72
N ASN A 191 -24.56 15.23 25.82
CA ASN A 191 -23.21 15.72 25.56
C ASN A 191 -22.59 16.39 26.80
N VAL A 192 -23.36 17.21 27.51
CA VAL A 192 -22.93 17.84 28.77
C VAL A 192 -22.66 16.80 29.85
N THR A 193 -23.48 15.75 29.94
CA THR A 193 -23.27 14.64 30.88
C THR A 193 -21.97 13.89 30.57
N ARG A 194 -21.69 13.61 29.30
CA ARG A 194 -20.42 12.99 28.88
C ARG A 194 -19.22 13.89 29.14
N PHE A 195 -19.36 15.20 28.92
CA PHE A 195 -18.31 16.17 29.20
C PHE A 195 -17.87 16.17 30.67
N ILE A 196 -18.82 16.03 31.62
CA ILE A 196 -18.49 15.87 33.06
C ILE A 196 -17.63 14.61 33.28
N ILE A 197 -17.98 13.50 32.63
CA ILE A 197 -17.26 12.23 32.77
C ILE A 197 -15.85 12.34 32.19
N GLU A 198 -15.72 12.86 30.96
CA GLU A 198 -14.42 13.07 30.29
C GLU A 198 -13.51 13.99 31.12
N THR A 199 -14.07 15.05 31.70
CA THR A 199 -13.35 15.96 32.60
C THR A 199 -12.90 15.24 33.88
N GLY A 200 -13.74 14.37 34.44
CA GLY A 200 -13.38 13.55 35.60
C GLY A 200 -12.24 12.57 35.32
N VAL A 201 -12.21 11.97 34.12
CA VAL A 201 -11.08 11.13 33.68
C VAL A 201 -9.81 11.98 33.54
N MET A 202 -9.91 13.16 32.93
CA MET A 202 -8.78 14.08 32.76
C MET A 202 -8.15 14.52 34.09
N PHE A 203 -8.97 14.77 35.11
CA PHE A 203 -8.49 15.15 36.44
C PHE A 203 -8.04 13.98 37.32
N GLY A 204 -8.06 12.74 36.81
CA GLY A 204 -7.77 11.53 37.58
C GLY A 204 -8.81 11.24 38.67
N ALA A 205 -9.98 11.86 38.58
CA ALA A 205 -11.09 11.65 39.49
C ALA A 205 -11.88 10.39 39.14
N ILE A 206 -11.97 10.04 37.86
CA ILE A 206 -12.65 8.85 37.29
C ILE A 206 -11.62 7.96 36.62
N ASP A 207 -11.74 6.64 36.80
CA ASP A 207 -10.83 5.68 36.20
C ASP A 207 -11.02 5.65 34.67
N PRO A 208 -9.96 5.62 33.84
CA PRO A 208 -10.12 5.50 32.37
C PRO A 208 -10.90 4.25 31.93
N CYS A 209 -10.96 3.21 32.75
CA CYS A 209 -11.72 1.98 32.57
C CYS A 209 -13.03 1.96 33.38
N TYR A 210 -13.59 3.13 33.70
CA TYR A 210 -14.85 3.26 34.45
C TYR A 210 -16.04 2.53 33.81
N VAL A 211 -17.03 2.24 34.64
CA VAL A 211 -18.32 1.66 34.23
C VAL A 211 -19.44 2.65 34.48
N VAL A 212 -20.29 2.86 33.47
CA VAL A 212 -21.51 3.65 33.56
C VAL A 212 -22.69 2.75 33.92
N LEU A 213 -23.42 3.15 34.96
CA LEU A 213 -24.63 2.49 35.41
C LEU A 213 -25.80 3.48 35.45
N CYS A 214 -26.98 3.03 35.04
CA CYS A 214 -28.23 3.67 35.39
C CYS A 214 -28.64 3.27 36.81
N GLU A 215 -29.28 4.17 37.55
CA GLU A 215 -29.69 3.89 38.93
C GLU A 215 -30.54 2.63 39.09
N ASN A 216 -31.49 2.38 38.18
CA ASN A 216 -32.31 1.16 38.14
C ASN A 216 -31.51 -0.15 38.00
N GLN A 217 -30.24 -0.08 37.62
CA GLN A 217 -29.33 -1.23 37.62
C GLN A 217 -28.75 -1.49 39.01
N THR A 218 -28.63 -0.45 39.84
CA THR A 218 -28.09 -0.55 41.20
C THR A 218 -29.17 -0.78 42.26
N GLN A 219 -30.39 -0.28 42.02
CA GLN A 219 -31.51 -0.31 42.97
C GLN A 219 -32.83 -0.50 42.21
N LYS A 220 -33.88 -1.00 42.88
CA LYS A 220 -35.20 -1.18 42.27
C LYS A 220 -35.99 0.14 42.30
N VAL A 221 -35.66 1.04 41.39
CA VAL A 221 -36.30 2.36 41.25
C VAL A 221 -36.49 2.71 39.77
N ASP A 222 -37.35 3.70 39.48
CA ASP A 222 -37.65 4.11 38.11
C ASP A 222 -36.57 5.00 37.47
N SER A 223 -35.69 5.59 38.28
CA SER A 223 -34.58 6.43 37.84
C SER A 223 -33.52 5.62 37.06
N PRO A 224 -32.93 6.17 35.98
CA PRO A 224 -33.05 7.54 35.49
C PRO A 224 -34.25 7.77 34.58
N GLY A 225 -35.20 6.85 34.47
CA GLY A 225 -36.32 6.91 33.54
C GLY A 225 -35.96 6.35 32.17
N ARG A 226 -36.98 5.86 31.44
CA ARG A 226 -36.80 5.18 30.15
C ARG A 226 -36.08 6.02 29.11
N ASN A 227 -36.34 7.34 29.06
CA ASN A 227 -35.78 8.20 28.02
C ASN A 227 -34.27 8.45 28.22
N ILE A 228 -33.77 8.43 29.46
CA ILE A 228 -32.33 8.43 29.73
C ILE A 228 -31.75 7.03 29.51
N TYR A 229 -32.40 6.00 30.05
CA TYR A 229 -31.93 4.61 29.98
C TYR A 229 -31.68 4.15 28.54
N GLU A 230 -32.63 4.42 27.63
CA GLU A 230 -32.55 4.02 26.22
C GLU A 230 -31.36 4.64 25.48
N LYS A 231 -30.89 5.81 25.91
CA LYS A 231 -29.70 6.48 25.36
C LYS A 231 -28.42 6.01 26.03
N VAL A 232 -28.40 5.97 27.38
CA VAL A 232 -27.21 5.59 28.16
C VAL A 232 -26.79 4.14 27.88
N LYS A 233 -27.74 3.23 27.61
CA LYS A 233 -27.42 1.83 27.25
C LYS A 233 -26.58 1.66 25.98
N LEU A 234 -26.49 2.71 25.16
CA LEU A 234 -25.73 2.73 23.91
C LEU A 234 -24.32 3.32 24.11
N TRP A 235 -23.95 3.73 25.32
CA TRP A 235 -22.64 4.31 25.61
C TRP A 235 -21.55 3.24 25.73
N ASP A 236 -20.33 3.58 25.31
CA ASP A 236 -19.19 2.64 25.19
C ASP A 236 -18.79 1.99 26.54
N HIS A 237 -19.11 2.61 27.68
CA HIS A 237 -18.80 2.14 29.04
C HIS A 237 -20.02 1.60 29.81
N TYR A 238 -21.15 1.32 29.14
CA TYR A 238 -22.36 0.82 29.78
C TYR A 238 -22.29 -0.68 30.09
N HIS A 239 -22.70 -1.08 31.30
CA HIS A 239 -22.72 -2.49 31.72
C HIS A 239 -24.11 -3.14 31.58
N ILE A 240 -24.20 -4.37 31.05
CA ILE A 240 -25.47 -5.10 30.83
C ILE A 240 -25.64 -6.19 31.91
N LYS A 241 -26.83 -6.31 32.53
CA LYS A 241 -27.17 -7.41 33.47
C LYS A 241 -27.44 -8.73 32.73
N ALA A 242 -26.93 -9.84 33.28
CA ALA A 242 -26.89 -11.18 32.68
C ALA A 242 -28.27 -11.77 32.25
N ASP A 243 -29.37 -11.44 32.93
CA ASP A 243 -30.70 -12.05 32.62
C ASP A 243 -31.35 -11.56 31.30
N GLN A 244 -30.84 -10.49 30.67
CA GLN A 244 -31.35 -10.01 29.37
C GLN A 244 -30.60 -10.61 28.16
N GLN A 245 -29.64 -11.49 28.40
CA GLN A 245 -28.77 -12.06 27.38
C GLN A 245 -29.46 -13.13 26.52
N GLU A 246 -30.48 -13.81 27.07
CA GLU A 246 -31.09 -15.00 26.45
C GLU A 246 -32.15 -14.68 25.36
N GLN A 247 -33.00 -13.67 25.56
CA GLN A 247 -33.98 -13.25 24.54
C GLN A 247 -33.34 -12.54 23.33
N THR A 248 -32.18 -11.93 23.53
CA THR A 248 -31.46 -11.20 22.48
C THR A 248 -30.76 -12.16 21.52
N GLU A 249 -30.38 -13.36 21.98
CA GLU A 249 -29.70 -14.37 21.16
C GLU A 249 -30.60 -14.96 20.06
N HIS A 250 -31.89 -15.17 20.32
CA HIS A 250 -32.79 -15.76 19.32
C HIS A 250 -33.05 -14.80 18.14
N LYS A 251 -33.26 -13.51 18.42
CA LYS A 251 -33.37 -12.47 17.39
C LYS A 251 -32.04 -12.23 16.66
N ARG A 252 -30.90 -12.35 17.36
CA ARG A 252 -29.57 -12.28 16.76
C ARG A 252 -29.31 -13.45 15.82
N ARG A 253 -29.73 -14.69 16.13
CA ARG A 253 -29.56 -15.86 15.25
C ARG A 253 -30.35 -15.74 13.94
N ILE A 254 -31.58 -15.23 13.96
CA ILE A 254 -32.38 -15.03 12.73
C ILE A 254 -31.80 -13.90 11.87
N ASN A 255 -31.40 -12.79 12.49
CA ASN A 255 -30.75 -11.71 11.75
C ASN A 255 -29.36 -12.11 11.24
N TYR A 256 -28.62 -12.93 12.00
CA TYR A 256 -27.33 -13.49 11.58
C TYR A 256 -27.49 -14.38 10.35
N ILE A 257 -28.48 -15.27 10.30
CA ILE A 257 -28.75 -16.11 9.12
C ILE A 257 -29.09 -15.24 7.90
N LYS A 258 -29.94 -14.21 8.06
CA LYS A 258 -30.26 -13.27 6.97
C LYS A 258 -29.03 -12.50 6.48
N TRP A 259 -28.18 -12.06 7.41
CA TRP A 259 -26.93 -11.37 7.09
C TRP A 259 -25.90 -12.29 6.42
N VAL A 260 -25.79 -13.55 6.87
CA VAL A 260 -24.90 -14.55 6.25
C VAL A 260 -25.37 -14.86 4.82
N CYS A 261 -26.67 -15.04 4.59
CA CYS A 261 -27.20 -15.21 3.23
C CYS A 261 -26.93 -13.99 2.34
N PHE A 262 -27.12 -12.77 2.86
CA PHE A 262 -26.82 -11.54 2.13
C PHE A 262 -25.32 -11.41 1.82
N LEU A 263 -24.45 -11.74 2.78
CA LEU A 263 -23.00 -11.73 2.60
C LEU A 263 -22.54 -12.79 1.60
N ILE A 264 -23.14 -13.98 1.57
CA ILE A 264 -22.84 -15.02 0.58
C ILE A 264 -23.21 -14.54 -0.83
N VAL A 265 -24.39 -13.93 -1.01
CA VAL A 265 -24.80 -13.40 -2.32
C VAL A 265 -23.92 -12.22 -2.74
N ALA A 266 -23.60 -11.32 -1.82
CA ALA A 266 -22.72 -10.17 -2.08
C ALA A 266 -21.30 -10.61 -2.41
N THR A 267 -20.74 -11.60 -1.69
CA THR A 267 -19.41 -12.16 -1.97
C THR A 267 -19.38 -12.92 -3.30
N LEU A 268 -20.42 -13.67 -3.65
CA LEU A 268 -20.53 -14.29 -4.99
C LEU A 268 -20.63 -13.24 -6.10
N GLY A 269 -21.33 -12.12 -5.86
CA GLY A 269 -21.38 -10.97 -6.78
C GLY A 269 -20.05 -10.23 -6.90
N ILE A 270 -19.30 -10.09 -5.81
CA ILE A 270 -17.95 -9.50 -5.82
C ILE A 270 -16.95 -10.45 -6.49
N LEU A 271 -17.06 -11.76 -6.27
CA LEU A 271 -16.19 -12.76 -6.91
C LEU A 271 -16.42 -12.80 -8.42
N THR A 272 -17.64 -12.66 -8.90
CA THR A 272 -17.92 -12.61 -10.35
C THR A 272 -17.42 -11.30 -10.98
N THR A 273 -17.57 -10.16 -10.32
CA THR A 273 -17.01 -8.89 -10.82
C THR A 273 -15.49 -8.87 -10.78
N VAL A 274 -14.86 -9.35 -9.70
CA VAL A 274 -13.39 -9.50 -9.59
C VAL A 274 -12.86 -10.48 -10.65
N LYS A 275 -13.58 -11.57 -10.94
CA LYS A 275 -13.17 -12.50 -12.00
C LYS A 275 -13.27 -11.88 -13.40
N LEU A 276 -14.25 -11.01 -13.64
CA LEU A 276 -14.34 -10.24 -14.88
C LEU A 276 -13.25 -9.17 -14.98
N THR A 277 -12.98 -8.43 -13.90
CA THR A 277 -11.93 -7.39 -13.90
C THR A 277 -10.52 -7.98 -13.94
N PHE A 278 -10.28 -9.13 -13.30
CA PHE A 278 -8.99 -9.84 -13.37
C PHE A 278 -8.71 -10.39 -14.77
N LYS A 279 -9.74 -10.85 -15.49
CA LYS A 279 -9.60 -11.30 -16.88
C LYS A 279 -9.23 -10.14 -17.82
N ASN A 280 -9.76 -8.95 -17.57
CA ASN A 280 -9.40 -7.74 -18.31
C ASN A 280 -7.99 -7.25 -17.92
N LEU A 281 -7.65 -7.26 -16.64
CA LEU A 281 -6.33 -6.84 -16.14
C LEU A 281 -5.19 -7.77 -16.63
N GLN A 282 -5.43 -9.09 -16.74
CA GLN A 282 -4.47 -10.02 -17.34
C GLN A 282 -4.21 -9.73 -18.82
N HIS A 283 -5.23 -9.29 -19.55
CA HIS A 283 -5.09 -8.88 -20.94
C HIS A 283 -4.23 -7.61 -21.06
N ASP A 284 -4.52 -6.58 -20.24
CA ASP A 284 -3.78 -5.31 -20.24
C ASP A 284 -2.31 -5.49 -19.81
N ILE A 285 -2.04 -6.37 -18.83
CA ILE A 285 -0.66 -6.67 -18.39
C ILE A 285 0.11 -7.46 -19.46
N GLN A 286 -0.53 -8.40 -20.17
CA GLN A 286 0.11 -9.09 -21.28
C GLN A 286 0.51 -8.12 -22.40
N GLU A 287 -0.35 -7.16 -22.73
CA GLU A 287 -0.08 -6.13 -23.74
C GLU A 287 1.11 -5.23 -23.34
N ILE A 288 1.21 -4.83 -22.07
CA ILE A 288 2.34 -4.04 -21.56
C ILE A 288 3.65 -4.86 -21.55
N VAL A 289 3.61 -6.13 -21.13
CA VAL A 289 4.80 -7.00 -21.08
C VAL A 289 5.30 -7.35 -22.48
N GLU A 290 4.40 -7.54 -23.44
CA GLU A 290 4.73 -7.83 -24.83
C GLU A 290 5.30 -6.58 -25.55
N HIS A 291 4.78 -5.38 -25.25
CA HIS A 291 5.38 -4.11 -25.70
C HIS A 291 6.81 -3.90 -25.18
N HIS A 292 7.06 -4.15 -23.89
CA HIS A 292 8.41 -4.03 -23.32
C HIS A 292 9.42 -5.05 -23.86
N ARG A 293 8.96 -6.19 -24.40
CA ARG A 293 9.83 -7.15 -25.12
C ARG A 293 10.19 -6.70 -26.52
N ASN A 294 9.37 -5.85 -27.14
CA ASN A 294 9.47 -5.49 -28.56
C ASN A 294 10.00 -4.07 -28.79
N MET A 295 10.14 -3.24 -27.76
CA MET A 295 10.71 -1.89 -27.85
C MET A 295 12.21 -1.95 -28.17
N ASN A 296 12.62 -1.33 -29.28
CA ASN A 296 14.01 -1.20 -29.69
C ASN A 296 14.59 0.18 -29.34
N PHE A 297 15.89 0.19 -29.06
CA PHE A 297 16.70 1.37 -28.81
C PHE A 297 17.63 1.60 -30.00
N PHE A 298 17.51 2.74 -30.67
CA PHE A 298 18.35 3.10 -31.82
C PHE A 298 19.29 4.25 -31.45
N ALA A 299 20.59 3.96 -31.37
CA ALA A 299 21.62 4.99 -31.26
C ALA A 299 21.78 5.76 -32.58
N ILE A 300 22.51 6.88 -32.57
CA ILE A 300 22.72 7.75 -33.74
C ILE A 300 23.09 6.98 -35.02
N PRO A 301 24.05 6.03 -34.99
CA PRO A 301 24.39 5.26 -36.18
C PRO A 301 23.27 4.33 -36.66
N ASP A 302 22.44 3.82 -35.74
CA ASP A 302 21.42 2.80 -36.03
C ASP A 302 20.22 3.36 -36.81
N TRP A 303 19.95 4.66 -36.67
CA TRP A 303 18.97 5.38 -37.49
C TRP A 303 19.58 6.16 -38.66
N GLY A 304 20.89 6.00 -38.90
CA GLY A 304 21.60 6.60 -40.04
C GLY A 304 21.92 8.09 -39.87
N GLY A 305 22.04 8.55 -38.63
CA GLY A 305 22.42 9.90 -38.27
C GLY A 305 23.90 10.19 -38.43
N VAL A 306 24.22 11.47 -38.59
CA VAL A 306 25.61 11.94 -38.61
C VAL A 306 26.09 12.07 -37.17
N VAL A 307 27.17 11.37 -36.81
CA VAL A 307 27.83 11.55 -35.52
C VAL A 307 28.60 12.86 -35.56
N VAL A 308 28.08 13.91 -34.90
CA VAL A 308 28.72 15.22 -34.87
C VAL A 308 29.79 15.27 -33.77
N ASN A 309 30.93 15.91 -34.04
CA ASN A 309 32.02 16.04 -33.08
C ASN A 309 31.57 16.89 -31.87
N THR A 310 31.70 16.34 -30.66
CA THR A 310 31.14 16.88 -29.41
C THR A 310 31.79 18.21 -28.96
N THR A 311 32.85 18.66 -29.65
CA THR A 311 33.52 19.95 -29.46
C THR A 311 32.62 21.17 -29.73
N GLY A 312 31.45 20.99 -30.34
CA GLY A 312 30.48 22.06 -30.64
C GLY A 312 29.41 22.33 -29.57
N PHE A 313 29.32 21.53 -28.50
CA PHE A 313 28.33 21.77 -27.44
C PHE A 313 28.79 22.94 -26.55
N LYS A 314 28.18 24.13 -26.75
CA LYS A 314 28.62 25.41 -26.17
C LYS A 314 28.48 25.54 -24.63
N SER A 315 28.02 24.52 -23.90
CA SER A 315 27.85 24.61 -22.45
C SER A 315 27.80 23.25 -21.74
N ASN A 316 28.24 23.19 -20.48
CA ASN A 316 28.13 22.00 -19.62
C ASN A 316 26.70 21.85 -19.08
N LEU A 317 26.12 20.66 -19.28
CA LEU A 317 24.85 20.23 -18.69
C LEU A 317 25.01 20.11 -17.16
N TYR A 318 24.01 20.56 -16.39
CA TYR A 318 23.98 20.35 -14.94
C TYR A 318 23.39 18.98 -14.63
N MET A 319 24.19 18.14 -13.97
CA MET A 319 23.83 16.76 -13.61
C MET A 319 23.70 16.62 -12.09
N PRO A 320 22.69 15.91 -11.58
CA PRO A 320 21.52 15.39 -12.33
C PRO A 320 20.61 16.51 -12.83
N VAL A 321 19.95 16.33 -13.99
CA VAL A 321 19.05 17.37 -14.52
C VAL A 321 17.73 17.39 -13.74
N PRO A 322 17.24 18.57 -13.32
CA PRO A 322 15.98 18.69 -12.57
C PRO A 322 14.72 18.70 -13.45
N PHE A 323 14.82 18.88 -14.76
CA PHE A 323 13.66 19.03 -15.63
C PHE A 323 13.64 18.03 -16.79
N VAL A 324 12.46 17.52 -17.12
CA VAL A 324 12.20 16.78 -18.37
C VAL A 324 11.11 17.52 -19.13
N ILE A 325 11.40 17.91 -20.38
CA ILE A 325 10.45 18.64 -21.22
C ILE A 325 9.93 17.72 -22.32
N ILE A 326 8.61 17.47 -22.31
CA ILE A 326 7.93 16.68 -23.33
C ILE A 326 7.51 17.59 -24.48
N LYS A 327 7.89 17.18 -25.69
CA LYS A 327 7.70 17.93 -26.95
C LYS A 327 7.06 17.03 -28.00
N HIS A 328 6.53 17.63 -29.05
CA HIS A 328 6.34 16.92 -30.31
C HIS A 328 7.30 17.45 -31.38
N THR A 329 7.48 16.70 -32.46
CA THR A 329 8.26 17.22 -33.61
C THR A 329 7.46 18.20 -34.47
N GLY A 330 6.12 18.16 -34.38
CA GLY A 330 5.21 18.97 -35.20
C GLY A 330 5.17 18.55 -36.67
N GLY A 331 5.83 17.42 -37.01
CA GLY A 331 5.95 16.88 -38.36
C GLY A 331 5.03 15.69 -38.61
N THR A 332 5.39 14.87 -39.60
CA THR A 332 4.66 13.64 -39.94
C THR A 332 4.77 12.59 -38.83
N PHE A 333 3.66 11.94 -38.50
CA PHE A 333 3.64 10.76 -37.63
C PHE A 333 4.24 9.57 -38.37
N CYS A 334 5.23 8.89 -37.79
CA CYS A 334 5.81 7.68 -38.37
C CYS A 334 5.24 6.43 -37.71
N GLN A 335 4.98 5.37 -38.48
CA GLN A 335 4.37 4.13 -37.99
C GLN A 335 5.32 2.92 -38.03
N THR A 336 6.41 3.01 -38.79
CA THR A 336 7.35 1.91 -38.98
C THR A 336 8.77 2.33 -38.60
N GLU A 337 9.59 1.34 -38.22
CA GLU A 337 11.00 1.58 -37.88
C GLU A 337 11.74 2.34 -39.01
N SER A 338 11.60 1.89 -40.26
CA SER A 338 12.29 2.52 -41.40
C SER A 338 11.84 3.97 -41.61
N GLU A 339 10.55 4.25 -41.46
CA GLU A 339 9.99 5.59 -41.55
C GLU A 339 10.47 6.48 -40.40
N CYS A 340 10.40 6.01 -39.16
CA CYS A 340 10.85 6.77 -37.99
C CYS A 340 12.36 7.04 -38.03
N LYS A 341 13.18 6.10 -38.50
CA LYS A 341 14.61 6.33 -38.77
C LYS A 341 14.83 7.43 -39.81
N GLN A 342 14.11 7.34 -40.92
CA GLN A 342 14.21 8.33 -42.01
C GLN A 342 13.77 9.72 -41.55
N LEU A 343 12.65 9.86 -40.84
CA LEU A 343 12.19 11.15 -40.31
C LEU A 343 13.14 11.72 -39.26
N THR A 344 13.71 10.87 -38.39
CA THR A 344 14.74 11.31 -37.42
C THR A 344 15.97 11.86 -38.13
N LYS A 345 16.42 11.19 -39.20
CA LYS A 345 17.53 11.62 -40.05
C LYS A 345 17.26 12.93 -40.78
N GLU A 346 16.07 13.09 -41.34
CA GLU A 346 15.64 14.33 -41.99
C GLU A 346 15.55 15.49 -40.99
N LEU A 347 15.06 15.22 -39.79
CA LEU A 347 14.97 16.20 -38.71
C LEU A 347 16.36 16.64 -38.24
N GLN A 348 17.32 15.72 -38.08
CA GLN A 348 18.71 16.06 -37.82
C GLN A 348 19.28 16.93 -38.95
N SER A 349 19.06 16.54 -40.21
CA SER A 349 19.54 17.29 -41.39
C SER A 349 18.99 18.72 -41.43
N LYS A 350 17.70 18.90 -41.11
CA LYS A 350 17.06 20.23 -41.00
C LYS A 350 17.70 21.05 -39.87
N HIS A 351 17.91 20.47 -38.69
CA HIS A 351 18.55 21.17 -37.58
C HIS A 351 20.00 21.56 -37.88
N LEU A 352 20.77 20.70 -38.56
CA LEU A 352 22.13 21.03 -39.01
C LEU A 352 22.13 22.17 -40.04
N ALA A 353 21.17 22.19 -40.97
CA ALA A 353 21.00 23.29 -41.92
C ALA A 353 20.63 24.62 -41.23
N LEU A 354 19.99 24.57 -40.06
CA LEU A 354 19.74 25.71 -39.18
C LEU A 354 20.94 26.06 -38.27
N ASN A 355 22.11 25.48 -38.55
CA ASN A 355 23.36 25.69 -37.81
C ASN A 355 23.30 25.24 -36.34
N TYR A 356 22.44 24.26 -36.02
CA TYR A 356 22.47 23.61 -34.71
C TYR A 356 23.67 22.65 -34.64
N SER A 357 24.20 22.46 -33.43
CA SER A 357 25.32 21.54 -33.21
C SER A 357 24.96 20.07 -33.49
N ASP A 358 23.67 19.73 -33.37
CA ASP A 358 23.07 18.43 -33.65
C ASP A 358 21.53 18.60 -33.62
N ILE A 359 20.77 17.52 -33.82
CA ILE A 359 19.33 17.43 -33.55
C ILE A 359 18.98 18.07 -32.21
N ALA A 360 17.88 18.83 -32.15
CA ALA A 360 17.58 19.69 -30.99
C ALA A 360 17.32 18.93 -29.68
N TYR A 361 16.78 17.71 -29.78
CA TYR A 361 16.24 16.93 -28.67
C TYR A 361 17.23 15.89 -28.14
N ASN A 362 17.09 15.52 -26.86
CA ASN A 362 17.90 14.44 -26.28
C ASN A 362 17.43 13.08 -26.75
N PHE A 363 16.12 12.87 -26.74
CA PHE A 363 15.50 11.61 -27.15
C PHE A 363 14.29 11.89 -28.04
N LEU A 364 13.99 10.92 -28.90
CA LEU A 364 12.78 10.92 -29.70
C LEU A 364 12.05 9.59 -29.54
N VAL A 365 10.72 9.63 -29.52
CA VAL A 365 9.88 8.43 -29.51
C VAL A 365 9.09 8.39 -30.81
N GLY A 366 9.25 7.32 -31.58
CA GLY A 366 8.52 7.10 -32.82
C GLY A 366 7.07 6.68 -32.57
N GLY A 367 6.19 6.89 -33.56
CA GLY A 367 4.86 6.30 -33.55
C GLY A 367 4.87 4.78 -33.78
N ASP A 368 6.03 4.20 -34.03
CA ASP A 368 6.29 2.75 -33.94
C ASP A 368 6.54 2.27 -32.50
N GLY A 369 6.60 3.19 -31.52
CA GLY A 369 6.86 2.90 -30.11
C GLY A 369 8.33 2.72 -29.75
N ASN A 370 9.25 2.86 -30.70
CA ASN A 370 10.69 2.72 -30.45
C ASN A 370 11.32 4.02 -29.95
N LEU A 371 12.47 3.88 -29.28
CA LEU A 371 13.26 5.00 -28.79
C LEU A 371 14.44 5.29 -29.75
N TYR A 372 14.56 6.55 -30.13
CA TYR A 372 15.61 7.07 -31.00
C TYR A 372 16.46 8.06 -30.22
N VAL A 373 17.75 7.78 -30.09
CA VAL A 373 18.68 8.67 -29.39
C VAL A 373 18.99 9.86 -30.30
N GLY A 374 18.63 11.06 -29.83
CA GLY A 374 19.10 12.31 -30.40
C GLY A 374 20.48 12.64 -29.80
N ARG A 375 20.53 13.67 -28.95
CA ARG A 375 21.76 14.01 -28.21
C ARG A 375 22.08 13.02 -27.09
N GLY A 376 21.08 12.31 -26.56
CA GLY A 376 21.22 11.38 -25.45
C GLY A 376 21.51 12.03 -24.09
N PHE A 377 21.80 11.19 -23.08
CA PHE A 377 22.20 11.63 -21.75
C PHE A 377 23.60 12.24 -21.77
N GLY A 378 23.88 13.13 -20.80
CA GLY A 378 25.16 13.81 -20.64
C GLY A 378 25.37 15.04 -21.54
N TYR A 379 24.50 15.27 -22.54
CA TYR A 379 24.58 16.40 -23.46
C TYR A 379 23.38 17.34 -23.30
N PRO A 380 23.58 18.68 -23.32
CA PRO A 380 22.47 19.63 -23.24
C PRO A 380 21.66 19.67 -24.55
N ASN A 381 20.35 19.86 -24.43
CA ASN A 381 19.51 20.25 -25.57
C ASN A 381 19.91 21.67 -26.06
N ILE A 382 19.30 22.12 -27.16
CA ILE A 382 19.67 23.40 -27.77
C ILE A 382 19.22 24.64 -26.96
N TYR A 383 18.27 24.48 -26.05
CA TYR A 383 17.62 25.58 -25.31
C TYR A 383 18.03 25.68 -23.84
N SER A 384 18.41 24.57 -23.21
CA SER A 384 18.60 24.48 -21.77
C SER A 384 19.75 23.55 -21.38
N ARG A 385 20.43 23.93 -20.30
CA ARG A 385 21.45 23.13 -19.60
C ARG A 385 20.92 22.44 -18.34
N PHE A 386 19.61 22.54 -18.08
CA PHE A 386 18.93 22.01 -16.89
C PHE A 386 17.81 21.02 -17.24
N SER A 387 17.63 20.69 -18.52
CA SER A 387 16.57 19.77 -18.94
C SER A 387 17.05 18.74 -19.95
N TYR A 388 16.35 17.61 -19.98
CA TYR A 388 16.31 16.74 -21.14
C TYR A 388 15.01 16.90 -21.89
N ASP A 389 15.13 17.04 -23.21
CA ASP A 389 13.97 17.15 -24.10
C ASP A 389 13.67 15.78 -24.71
N ILE A 390 12.42 15.32 -24.56
CA ILE A 390 11.93 14.10 -25.20
C ILE A 390 10.85 14.50 -26.20
N ALA A 391 11.14 14.35 -27.50
CA ALA A 391 10.23 14.72 -28.57
C ALA A 391 9.50 13.51 -29.15
N ILE A 392 8.19 13.59 -29.26
CA ILE A 392 7.38 12.54 -29.87
C ILE A 392 7.18 12.85 -31.37
N HIS A 393 7.45 11.88 -32.24
CA HIS A 393 7.31 12.06 -33.70
C HIS A 393 5.85 12.19 -34.10
N GLY A 394 5.48 13.35 -34.66
CA GLY A 394 4.14 13.63 -35.15
C GLY A 394 3.65 15.03 -34.75
N ASN A 395 2.40 15.31 -35.07
CA ASN A 395 1.67 16.50 -34.69
C ASN A 395 0.44 16.13 -33.85
N PHE A 396 0.62 16.09 -32.54
CA PHE A 396 -0.39 15.66 -31.56
C PHE A 396 -1.42 16.74 -31.20
N LEU A 397 -1.56 17.78 -32.03
CA LEU A 397 -2.84 18.49 -32.14
C LEU A 397 -3.90 17.61 -32.81
N TYR A 398 -3.45 16.72 -33.70
CA TYR A 398 -4.27 15.84 -34.53
C TYR A 398 -3.98 14.36 -34.24
N ASP A 399 -2.71 13.97 -34.16
CA ASP A 399 -2.28 12.58 -33.97
C ASP A 399 -2.56 12.08 -32.55
N GLN A 400 -2.86 10.79 -32.42
CA GLN A 400 -3.12 10.14 -31.14
C GLN A 400 -1.82 9.79 -30.42
N PHE A 401 -1.76 10.04 -29.11
CA PHE A 401 -0.63 9.62 -28.28
C PHE A 401 -0.96 8.28 -27.60
N TYR A 402 -0.55 7.19 -28.25
CA TYR A 402 -0.86 5.83 -27.81
C TYR A 402 -0.09 5.43 -26.55
N ASP A 403 -0.65 4.51 -25.78
CA ASP A 403 -0.11 4.05 -24.49
C ASP A 403 1.31 3.48 -24.62
N TYR A 404 1.60 2.81 -25.73
CA TYR A 404 2.92 2.25 -25.99
C TYR A 404 4.00 3.35 -26.17
N MET A 405 3.64 4.51 -26.73
CA MET A 405 4.54 5.67 -26.90
C MET A 405 4.77 6.36 -25.55
N GLU A 406 3.70 6.49 -24.77
CA GLU A 406 3.74 6.98 -23.39
C GLU A 406 4.62 6.10 -22.50
N ASN A 407 4.47 4.77 -22.58
CA ASN A 407 5.30 3.82 -21.85
C ASN A 407 6.78 3.95 -22.23
N THR A 408 7.12 4.04 -23.51
CA THR A 408 8.50 4.29 -23.97
C THR A 408 9.06 5.60 -23.42
N THR A 409 8.23 6.65 -23.37
CA THR A 409 8.61 7.97 -22.85
C THR A 409 8.89 7.92 -21.35
N ARG A 410 8.03 7.25 -20.57
CA ARG A 410 8.25 7.06 -19.11
C ARG A 410 9.48 6.20 -18.84
N TYR A 411 9.67 5.15 -19.63
CA TYR A 411 10.78 4.22 -19.47
C TYR A 411 12.15 4.90 -19.63
N ILE A 412 12.34 5.77 -20.63
CA ILE A 412 13.61 6.50 -20.77
C ILE A 412 13.86 7.48 -19.62
N ILE A 413 12.80 8.04 -19.02
CA ILE A 413 12.92 8.89 -17.82
C ILE A 413 13.38 8.06 -16.61
N GLU A 414 12.79 6.88 -16.39
CA GLU A 414 13.19 5.96 -15.32
C GLU A 414 14.66 5.52 -15.46
N ILE A 415 15.09 5.22 -16.69
CA ILE A 415 16.51 4.95 -16.97
C ILE A 415 17.37 6.16 -16.59
N GLY A 416 16.97 7.36 -16.99
CA GLY A 416 17.70 8.59 -16.66
C GLY A 416 17.86 8.80 -15.16
N VAL A 417 16.82 8.51 -14.36
CA VAL A 417 16.90 8.55 -12.89
C VAL A 417 17.88 7.49 -12.37
N SER A 418 17.79 6.26 -12.88
CA SER A 418 18.66 5.15 -12.45
C SER A 418 20.15 5.39 -12.74
N LEU A 419 20.45 6.11 -13.82
CA LEU A 419 21.81 6.46 -14.22
C LEU A 419 22.34 7.72 -13.49
N GLY A 420 21.53 8.37 -12.66
CA GLY A 420 21.86 9.67 -12.06
C GLY A 420 21.91 10.82 -13.08
N ALA A 421 21.31 10.63 -14.26
CA ALA A 421 21.20 11.65 -15.28
C ALA A 421 20.04 12.61 -15.04
N ILE A 422 18.93 12.11 -14.49
CA ILE A 422 17.75 12.87 -14.08
C ILE A 422 17.66 12.82 -12.55
N ASP A 423 17.30 13.94 -11.94
CA ASP A 423 17.13 14.03 -10.48
C ASP A 423 15.96 13.14 -10.03
N PRO A 424 16.04 12.38 -8.93
CA PRO A 424 14.90 11.58 -8.45
C PRO A 424 13.64 12.39 -8.14
N TYR A 425 13.77 13.70 -7.92
CA TYR A 425 12.67 14.65 -7.70
C TYR A 425 12.45 15.59 -8.90
N TYR A 426 12.81 15.14 -10.10
CA TYR A 426 12.63 15.88 -11.34
C TYR A 426 11.20 16.36 -11.55
N VAL A 427 11.07 17.40 -12.37
CA VAL A 427 9.79 17.98 -12.79
C VAL A 427 9.58 17.72 -14.28
N VAL A 428 8.41 17.19 -14.63
CA VAL A 428 7.95 17.04 -16.02
C VAL A 428 7.16 18.27 -16.43
N LEU A 429 7.54 18.86 -17.57
CA LEU A 429 6.86 19.97 -18.21
C LEU A 429 6.52 19.63 -19.65
N CYS A 430 5.43 20.17 -20.16
CA CYS A 430 5.15 20.24 -21.59
C CYS A 430 5.78 21.51 -22.18
N GLU A 431 6.20 21.48 -23.45
CA GLU A 431 6.87 22.64 -24.07
C GLU A 431 6.04 23.93 -24.00
N ASN A 432 4.72 23.84 -24.18
CA ASN A 432 3.77 24.94 -24.06
C ASN A 432 3.73 25.62 -22.67
N GLN A 433 4.22 24.95 -21.62
CA GLN A 433 4.38 25.55 -20.28
C GLN A 433 5.66 26.39 -20.19
N THR A 434 6.63 26.12 -21.05
CA THR A 434 7.93 26.81 -21.06
C THR A 434 8.01 27.91 -22.12
N GLN A 435 7.24 27.78 -23.20
CA GLN A 435 7.26 28.66 -24.37
C GLN A 435 5.85 28.78 -24.96
N LYS A 436 5.56 29.89 -25.64
CA LYS A 436 4.27 30.10 -26.31
C LYS A 436 4.22 29.36 -27.66
N VAL A 437 4.10 28.04 -27.60
CA VAL A 437 4.05 27.13 -28.75
C VAL A 437 2.94 26.08 -28.55
N ASP A 438 2.51 25.44 -29.64
CA ASP A 438 1.47 24.41 -29.59
C ASP A 438 1.98 23.03 -29.13
N SER A 439 3.30 22.83 -29.11
CA SER A 439 3.95 21.60 -28.66
C SER A 439 3.74 21.36 -27.15
N PRO A 440 3.54 20.12 -26.68
CA PRO A 440 3.58 18.87 -27.43
C PRO A 440 2.25 18.53 -28.14
N GLY A 441 1.29 19.44 -28.21
CA GLY A 441 -0.06 19.19 -28.73
C GLY A 441 -1.00 18.63 -27.66
N ARG A 442 -2.30 18.91 -27.82
CA ARG A 442 -3.34 18.59 -26.83
C ARG A 442 -3.38 17.10 -26.46
N ASN A 443 -3.16 16.19 -27.42
CA ASN A 443 -3.29 14.75 -27.17
C ASN A 443 -2.15 14.21 -26.29
N ILE A 444 -0.95 14.81 -26.34
CA ILE A 444 0.13 14.51 -25.39
C ILE A 444 -0.11 15.24 -24.08
N TYR A 445 -0.45 16.53 -24.13
CA TYR A 445 -0.62 17.38 -22.96
C TYR A 445 -1.64 16.82 -21.95
N GLU A 446 -2.81 16.38 -22.42
CA GLU A 446 -3.87 15.83 -21.55
C GLU A 446 -3.43 14.55 -20.83
N LYS A 447 -2.57 13.73 -21.45
CA LYS A 447 -2.04 12.51 -20.82
C LYS A 447 -0.92 12.84 -19.82
N VAL A 448 0.05 13.67 -20.23
CA VAL A 448 1.21 14.04 -19.39
C VAL A 448 0.78 14.79 -18.14
N LYS A 449 -0.33 15.56 -18.19
CA LYS A 449 -0.91 16.24 -17.02
C LYS A 449 -1.27 15.29 -15.87
N LEU A 450 -1.46 14.01 -16.16
CA LEU A 450 -1.81 12.97 -15.19
C LEU A 450 -0.59 12.27 -14.58
N TRP A 451 0.63 12.59 -15.01
CA TRP A 451 1.86 11.95 -14.51
C TRP A 451 2.27 12.48 -13.13
N ASP A 452 2.86 11.60 -12.30
CA ASP A 452 3.18 11.89 -10.89
C ASP A 452 4.15 13.07 -10.69
N HIS A 453 5.04 13.31 -11.66
CA HIS A 453 6.04 14.37 -11.66
C HIS A 453 5.63 15.62 -12.46
N TYR A 454 4.39 15.69 -12.92
CA TYR A 454 3.89 16.83 -13.69
C TYR A 454 3.64 18.05 -12.81
N GLN A 455 4.24 19.19 -13.15
CA GLN A 455 4.01 20.45 -12.44
C GLN A 455 2.86 21.24 -13.07
N ASN A 456 1.77 21.41 -12.33
CA ASN A 456 0.70 22.36 -12.68
C ASN A 456 1.17 23.80 -12.44
N ASP A 457 0.72 24.74 -13.28
CA ASP A 457 0.92 26.17 -13.04
C ASP A 457 0.36 26.55 -11.65
N CYS A 458 1.15 27.29 -10.87
CA CYS A 458 0.92 27.59 -9.45
C CYS A 458 -0.38 28.36 -9.14
N GLU A 459 -1.17 28.76 -10.16
CA GLU A 459 -2.40 29.51 -9.97
C GLU A 459 -3.66 28.62 -9.92
N GLU A 460 -3.61 27.40 -10.47
CA GLU A 460 -4.75 26.46 -10.46
C GLU A 460 -4.70 25.50 -9.26
N THR A 461 -3.51 25.17 -8.77
CA THR A 461 -3.31 24.31 -7.60
C THR A 461 -3.81 24.98 -6.33
N PHE A 462 -3.69 26.31 -6.19
CA PHE A 462 -4.20 27.02 -5.00
C PHE A 462 -5.74 27.06 -4.96
N LYS A 463 -6.43 27.17 -6.10
CA LYS A 463 -7.91 27.09 -6.17
C LYS A 463 -8.41 25.66 -5.96
N THR A 464 -7.68 24.67 -6.45
CA THR A 464 -8.02 23.25 -6.29
C THR A 464 -7.76 22.79 -4.86
N ILE A 465 -6.63 23.19 -4.25
CA ILE A 465 -6.29 22.91 -2.85
C ILE A 465 -7.20 23.69 -1.90
N LEU A 466 -7.63 24.92 -2.19
CA LEU A 466 -8.69 25.59 -1.39
C LEU A 466 -10.06 24.95 -1.58
N GLY A 467 -10.37 24.40 -2.75
CA GLY A 467 -11.57 23.59 -2.99
C GLY A 467 -11.55 22.29 -2.18
N TYR A 468 -10.40 21.61 -2.15
CA TYR A 468 -10.19 20.40 -1.36
C TYR A 468 -10.09 20.68 0.15
N LEU A 469 -9.48 21.79 0.59
CA LEU A 469 -9.38 22.17 2.00
C LEU A 469 -10.70 22.70 2.56
N LYS A 470 -11.53 23.36 1.75
CA LYS A 470 -12.94 23.63 2.10
C LYS A 470 -13.77 22.34 2.19
N ALA A 471 -13.42 21.31 1.42
CA ALA A 471 -14.02 19.99 1.52
C ALA A 471 -13.44 19.11 2.66
N PHE A 472 -12.24 19.42 3.16
CA PHE A 472 -11.57 18.64 4.22
C PHE A 472 -11.79 19.19 5.63
N CYS A 473 -12.23 20.44 5.79
CA CYS A 473 -12.43 21.06 7.09
C CYS A 473 -13.88 21.09 7.58
N HIS A 474 -14.63 19.99 7.44
CA HIS A 474 -15.63 19.62 8.45
C HIS A 474 -16.06 18.16 8.34
N LYS A 475 -15.39 17.25 9.07
CA LYS A 475 -15.99 15.94 9.37
C LYS A 475 -15.55 15.42 10.73
N ARG A 476 -16.39 15.68 11.74
CA ARG A 476 -16.34 14.98 13.03
C ARG A 476 -16.81 13.54 12.84
N LYS A 477 -15.87 12.64 13.11
CA LYS A 477 -15.95 11.34 13.78
C LYS A 477 -17.34 10.95 14.34
N LYS A 478 -17.97 9.91 13.75
CA LYS A 478 -18.37 8.67 14.46
C LYS A 478 -19.00 7.61 13.52
N ASP A 479 -19.57 8.00 12.37
CA ASP A 479 -20.05 7.02 11.38
C ASP A 479 -19.02 6.62 10.33
N LEU A 480 -18.02 7.49 10.10
CA LEU A 480 -16.84 7.15 9.31
C LEU A 480 -16.03 6.03 9.97
N GLY A 481 -16.10 5.86 11.30
CA GLY A 481 -15.44 4.75 11.98
C GLY A 481 -16.01 3.39 11.59
N ARG A 482 -17.33 3.27 11.38
CA ARG A 482 -17.98 1.99 11.03
C ARG A 482 -17.87 1.69 9.54
N ILE A 483 -17.97 2.71 8.69
CA ILE A 483 -17.72 2.55 7.25
C ILE A 483 -16.22 2.34 7.01
N CYS A 484 -15.32 3.06 7.69
CA CYS A 484 -13.89 2.77 7.64
C CYS A 484 -13.58 1.43 8.28
N ILE A 485 -14.27 0.94 9.32
CA ILE A 485 -14.05 -0.43 9.84
C ILE A 485 -14.58 -1.46 8.86
N CYS A 486 -15.75 -1.28 8.24
CA CYS A 486 -16.24 -2.22 7.23
C CYS A 486 -15.39 -2.15 5.96
N VAL A 487 -14.93 -0.97 5.54
CA VAL A 487 -13.98 -0.76 4.43
C VAL A 487 -12.59 -1.21 4.82
N LEU A 488 -12.14 -1.10 6.07
CA LEU A 488 -10.87 -1.62 6.60
C LEU A 488 -10.94 -3.12 6.82
N LEU A 489 -12.09 -3.70 7.15
CA LEU A 489 -12.27 -5.14 7.29
C LEU A 489 -12.50 -5.79 5.94
N SER A 490 -13.16 -5.11 5.00
CA SER A 490 -13.25 -5.57 3.61
C SER A 490 -11.97 -5.27 2.84
N SER A 491 -11.26 -4.18 3.10
CA SER A 491 -9.90 -3.99 2.56
C SER A 491 -8.86 -4.81 3.31
N CYS A 492 -8.98 -5.12 4.60
CA CYS A 492 -8.15 -6.13 5.27
C CYS A 492 -8.53 -7.54 4.83
N ALA A 493 -9.78 -7.84 4.49
CA ALA A 493 -10.18 -9.13 3.95
C ALA A 493 -9.84 -9.25 2.46
N ILE A 494 -9.84 -8.16 1.70
CA ILE A 494 -9.30 -8.07 0.34
C ILE A 494 -7.78 -8.10 0.41
N LEU A 495 -7.13 -7.49 1.40
CA LEU A 495 -5.68 -7.57 1.63
C LEU A 495 -5.27 -8.91 2.24
N LEU A 496 -6.13 -9.61 3.00
CA LEU A 496 -5.92 -10.98 3.46
C LEU A 496 -6.19 -11.94 2.31
N TYR A 497 -7.24 -11.74 1.51
CA TYR A 497 -7.52 -12.51 0.31
C TYR A 497 -6.42 -12.26 -0.73
N VAL A 498 -5.94 -11.03 -0.89
CA VAL A 498 -4.77 -10.68 -1.70
C VAL A 498 -3.51 -11.25 -1.04
N SER A 499 -3.34 -11.21 0.27
CA SER A 499 -2.18 -11.83 0.96
C SER A 499 -2.26 -13.35 1.05
N ILE A 500 -3.42 -13.98 0.78
CA ILE A 500 -3.62 -15.45 0.76
C ILE A 500 -3.60 -15.96 -0.69
N VAL A 501 -4.15 -15.21 -1.65
CA VAL A 501 -4.23 -15.51 -3.09
C VAL A 501 -3.01 -14.99 -3.84
N HIS A 502 -2.50 -13.79 -3.54
CA HIS A 502 -1.20 -13.29 -4.03
C HIS A 502 0.01 -13.75 -3.19
N HIS A 503 -0.16 -14.54 -2.11
CA HIS A 503 1.02 -15.21 -1.51
C HIS A 503 1.68 -16.22 -2.46
N LYS A 504 1.04 -16.51 -3.61
CA LYS A 504 1.62 -17.37 -4.63
C LYS A 504 2.27 -16.63 -5.80
N ASP A 505 1.84 -15.44 -6.22
CA ASP A 505 2.22 -14.98 -7.58
C ASP A 505 2.57 -13.49 -7.80
N LEU A 506 2.75 -12.63 -6.79
CA LEU A 506 3.30 -11.26 -7.04
C LEU A 506 4.18 -10.74 -5.89
N VAL A 507 5.38 -11.30 -5.78
CA VAL A 507 6.56 -10.52 -5.39
C VAL A 507 7.30 -10.27 -6.70
N LEU A 508 7.17 -9.07 -7.25
CA LEU A 508 8.16 -8.57 -8.21
C LEU A 508 9.45 -8.36 -7.41
N ASP A 509 10.26 -9.42 -7.33
CA ASP A 509 11.66 -9.29 -6.94
C ASP A 509 12.30 -8.23 -7.84
N PRO A 510 13.06 -7.26 -7.29
CA PRO A 510 13.83 -6.34 -8.12
C PRO A 510 14.70 -7.16 -9.07
N LYS A 511 14.75 -6.75 -10.35
CA LYS A 511 15.58 -7.38 -11.39
C LYS A 511 16.98 -7.71 -10.84
N PRO A 512 17.55 -8.85 -11.24
CA PRO A 512 18.74 -9.41 -10.61
C PRO A 512 19.97 -8.49 -10.71
N LEU A 513 20.45 -8.01 -9.55
CA LEU A 513 21.60 -7.11 -9.40
C LEU A 513 22.94 -7.66 -9.98
N TYR A 514 23.01 -8.95 -10.33
CA TYR A 514 24.23 -9.62 -10.81
C TYR A 514 24.03 -10.55 -12.03
N GLY A 515 22.95 -10.35 -12.80
CA GLY A 515 22.71 -11.03 -14.08
C GLY A 515 22.05 -12.42 -13.97
N ARG A 516 21.64 -12.98 -15.13
CA ARG A 516 20.94 -14.29 -15.22
C ARG A 516 21.84 -15.44 -15.68
N ASN A 517 23.04 -15.14 -16.18
CA ASN A 517 23.98 -16.12 -16.70
C ASN A 517 25.40 -15.79 -16.25
N ILE A 518 26.22 -16.83 -16.08
CA ILE A 518 27.65 -16.73 -15.86
C ILE A 518 28.40 -17.72 -16.75
N GLY A 519 29.11 -17.19 -17.74
CA GLY A 519 29.56 -18.03 -18.87
C GLY A 519 28.37 -18.75 -19.51
N ASN A 520 28.42 -20.08 -19.57
CA ASN A 520 27.37 -20.92 -20.13
C ASN A 520 26.38 -21.47 -19.08
N PHE A 521 26.45 -21.00 -17.84
CA PHE A 521 25.61 -21.49 -16.73
C PHE A 521 24.55 -20.46 -16.37
N THR A 522 23.37 -20.95 -16.01
CA THR A 522 22.25 -20.11 -15.56
C THR A 522 22.33 -19.84 -14.07
N ILE A 523 22.01 -18.61 -13.67
CA ILE A 523 21.80 -18.22 -12.27
C ILE A 523 20.29 -18.19 -12.00
N TYR A 524 19.84 -19.06 -11.09
CA TYR A 524 18.46 -19.14 -10.62
C TYR A 524 18.32 -18.45 -9.26
N TYR A 525 17.45 -17.45 -9.19
CA TYR A 525 17.13 -16.72 -7.98
C TYR A 525 16.15 -17.49 -7.10
N VAL A 526 15.99 -17.07 -5.84
CA VAL A 526 15.08 -17.70 -4.87
C VAL A 526 13.68 -17.91 -5.45
N SER A 527 13.16 -16.89 -6.15
CA SER A 527 11.90 -16.94 -6.87
C SER A 527 11.90 -17.94 -8.04
N ASP A 528 13.00 -18.08 -8.79
CA ASP A 528 13.09 -19.03 -9.90
C ASP A 528 12.97 -20.49 -9.40
N TRP A 529 13.67 -20.87 -8.32
CA TRP A 529 13.62 -22.26 -7.80
C TRP A 529 12.47 -22.53 -6.81
N GLY A 530 11.55 -21.57 -6.64
CA GLY A 530 10.35 -21.71 -5.80
C GLY A 530 10.64 -21.69 -4.29
N GLY A 531 11.70 -20.99 -3.88
CA GLY A 531 12.05 -20.77 -2.49
C GLY A 531 11.17 -19.72 -1.81
N LYS A 532 11.07 -19.81 -0.48
CA LYS A 532 10.44 -18.77 0.36
C LYS A 532 11.36 -17.55 0.47
N THR A 533 10.78 -16.37 0.59
CA THR A 533 11.51 -15.11 0.73
C THR A 533 12.31 -15.05 2.04
N VAL A 534 13.50 -14.44 1.97
CA VAL A 534 14.45 -14.30 3.09
C VAL A 534 13.77 -13.54 4.24
N THR A 535 13.69 -14.12 5.44
CA THR A 535 13.25 -13.40 6.64
C THR A 535 14.45 -13.02 7.52
N GLY A 536 14.46 -11.80 8.07
CA GLY A 536 15.54 -11.32 8.93
C GLY A 536 16.82 -10.90 8.19
N ILE A 537 16.67 -10.05 7.17
CA ILE A 537 17.77 -9.51 6.35
C ILE A 537 18.74 -8.74 7.24
N LEU A 538 19.98 -9.23 7.34
CA LEU A 538 21.11 -8.49 7.88
C LEU A 538 22.09 -8.24 6.73
N ASP A 539 22.36 -6.97 6.46
CA ASP A 539 23.25 -6.54 5.38
C ASP A 539 24.67 -7.06 5.58
N ASN A 540 25.24 -7.63 4.53
CA ASN A 540 26.61 -8.11 4.49
C ASN A 540 27.56 -6.91 4.29
N PRO A 541 28.55 -6.66 5.17
CA PRO A 541 29.50 -5.58 4.97
C PRO A 541 30.51 -5.98 3.89
N LEU A 542 30.29 -5.47 2.68
CA LEU A 542 31.09 -5.77 1.49
C LEU A 542 32.27 -4.79 1.34
N PRO A 543 33.39 -5.21 0.69
CA PRO A 543 33.66 -6.58 0.22
C PRO A 543 33.95 -7.54 1.38
N VAL A 544 33.54 -8.80 1.23
CA VAL A 544 33.71 -9.84 2.25
C VAL A 544 35.01 -10.62 1.99
N GLY A 545 35.91 -10.63 2.97
CA GLY A 545 37.23 -11.24 2.83
C GLY A 545 37.29 -12.76 3.03
N LEU A 546 36.18 -13.45 3.32
CA LEU A 546 36.16 -14.90 3.62
C LEU A 546 35.09 -15.64 2.80
N VAL A 547 35.50 -16.71 2.13
CA VAL A 547 34.63 -17.67 1.44
C VAL A 547 34.68 -19.01 2.19
N ILE A 548 33.52 -19.55 2.53
CA ILE A 548 33.37 -20.87 3.13
C ILE A 548 32.76 -21.81 2.09
N VAL A 549 33.45 -22.92 1.79
CA VAL A 549 32.99 -23.89 0.81
C VAL A 549 32.43 -25.13 1.48
N GLY A 550 31.21 -25.48 1.07
CA GLY A 550 30.40 -26.55 1.65
C GLY A 550 29.90 -27.59 0.64
N HIS A 551 29.17 -28.57 1.14
CA HIS A 551 28.20 -29.34 0.37
C HIS A 551 26.84 -29.43 1.07
N THR A 552 25.82 -29.91 0.38
CA THR A 552 24.49 -30.11 0.98
C THR A 552 24.34 -31.45 1.70
N GLY A 553 25.18 -32.45 1.39
CA GLY A 553 25.04 -33.82 1.90
C GLY A 553 23.84 -34.58 1.31
N THR A 554 23.26 -34.07 0.23
CA THR A 554 22.09 -34.64 -0.47
C THR A 554 22.53 -35.50 -1.66
N GLU A 555 21.57 -36.02 -2.44
CA GLU A 555 21.87 -36.50 -3.79
C GLU A 555 22.35 -35.36 -4.70
N THR A 556 23.15 -35.70 -5.72
CA THR A 556 23.57 -34.73 -6.76
C THR A 556 22.47 -34.59 -7.79
N CYS A 557 22.21 -33.35 -8.22
CA CYS A 557 21.20 -33.03 -9.23
C CYS A 557 21.85 -32.54 -10.53
N PHE A 558 21.23 -32.82 -11.68
CA PHE A 558 21.74 -32.43 -13.01
C PHE A 558 20.71 -31.68 -13.86
N SER A 559 19.53 -31.38 -13.32
CA SER A 559 18.49 -30.60 -13.99
C SER A 559 17.94 -29.53 -13.05
N PHE A 560 17.32 -28.50 -13.63
CA PHE A 560 16.70 -27.43 -12.85
C PHE A 560 15.61 -27.96 -11.91
N GLU A 561 14.77 -28.87 -12.39
CA GLU A 561 13.66 -29.46 -11.65
C GLU A 561 14.17 -30.17 -10.41
N LYS A 562 15.21 -31.01 -10.56
CA LYS A 562 15.75 -31.79 -9.46
C LYS A 562 16.54 -30.94 -8.46
N CYS A 563 17.35 -30.00 -8.94
CA CYS A 563 18.09 -29.10 -8.06
C CYS A 563 17.16 -28.18 -7.27
N SER A 564 16.12 -27.64 -7.91
CA SER A 564 15.13 -26.79 -7.24
C SER A 564 14.33 -27.56 -6.18
N GLU A 565 13.99 -28.83 -6.42
CA GLU A 565 13.34 -29.71 -5.44
C GLU A 565 14.21 -29.87 -4.18
N ILE A 566 15.49 -30.23 -4.35
CA ILE A 566 16.42 -30.41 -3.24
C ILE A 566 16.56 -29.12 -2.43
N LEU A 567 16.67 -27.97 -3.09
CA LEU A 567 16.81 -26.68 -2.41
C LEU A 567 15.56 -26.29 -1.62
N ARG A 568 14.35 -26.54 -2.15
CA ARG A 568 13.11 -26.33 -1.40
C ARG A 568 13.04 -27.21 -0.15
N VAL A 569 13.40 -28.49 -0.28
CA VAL A 569 13.44 -29.42 0.87
C VAL A 569 14.48 -28.96 1.90
N LEU A 570 15.66 -28.55 1.45
CA LEU A 570 16.72 -28.04 2.32
C LEU A 570 16.31 -26.75 3.05
N GLN A 571 15.70 -25.80 2.34
CA GLN A 571 15.18 -24.57 2.93
C GLN A 571 14.10 -24.86 3.99
N ILE A 572 13.17 -25.78 3.70
CA ILE A 572 12.14 -26.19 4.67
C ILE A 572 12.78 -26.80 5.92
N TYR A 573 13.74 -27.72 5.76
CA TYR A 573 14.44 -28.34 6.87
C TYR A 573 15.16 -27.29 7.73
N GLN A 574 15.92 -26.39 7.12
CA GLN A 574 16.68 -25.36 7.84
C GLN A 574 15.79 -24.33 8.54
N THR A 575 14.69 -23.92 7.90
CA THR A 575 13.76 -22.93 8.49
C THR A 575 12.87 -23.52 9.57
N THR A 576 12.36 -24.73 9.36
CA THR A 576 11.37 -25.34 10.25
C THR A 576 12.00 -26.16 11.36
N THR A 577 13.09 -26.89 11.07
CA THR A 577 13.73 -27.81 12.04
C THR A 577 14.88 -27.14 12.78
N LEU A 578 15.73 -26.39 12.08
CA LEU A 578 16.89 -25.72 12.69
C LEU A 578 16.59 -24.28 13.16
N GLY A 579 15.40 -23.76 12.84
CA GLY A 579 14.97 -22.42 13.24
C GLY A 579 15.74 -21.29 12.55
N TYR A 580 16.37 -21.54 11.41
CA TYR A 580 17.04 -20.49 10.65
C TYR A 580 16.02 -19.56 9.97
N GLY A 581 16.31 -18.26 9.87
CA GLY A 581 15.42 -17.31 9.20
C GLY A 581 15.27 -17.54 7.67
N ASP A 582 16.19 -18.31 7.09
CA ASP A 582 16.16 -18.74 5.68
C ASP A 582 17.19 -19.86 5.43
N ILE A 583 17.26 -20.39 4.21
CA ILE A 583 18.35 -21.23 3.72
C ILE A 583 19.70 -20.58 4.04
N CYS A 584 20.64 -21.37 4.55
CA CYS A 584 21.81 -20.85 5.24
C CYS A 584 22.86 -20.24 4.30
N ASP A 585 23.16 -20.92 3.20
CA ASP A 585 24.28 -20.54 2.33
C ASP A 585 23.90 -19.42 1.36
N ASN A 586 24.91 -18.70 0.88
CA ASN A 586 24.73 -17.61 -0.07
C ASN A 586 24.42 -18.15 -1.48
N PHE A 587 25.14 -19.19 -1.91
CA PHE A 587 25.00 -19.80 -3.22
C PHE A 587 25.10 -21.33 -3.19
N PHE A 588 24.42 -21.97 -4.13
CA PHE A 588 24.49 -23.41 -4.37
C PHE A 588 24.85 -23.71 -5.82
N ILE A 589 25.61 -24.78 -6.06
CA ILE A 589 26.01 -25.20 -7.41
C ILE A 589 25.51 -26.61 -7.69
N GLY A 590 24.69 -26.76 -8.72
CA GLY A 590 24.18 -28.05 -9.20
C GLY A 590 25.19 -28.80 -10.07
N GLY A 591 24.95 -30.09 -10.33
CA GLY A 591 25.81 -30.91 -11.19
C GLY A 591 25.77 -30.57 -12.67
N ASN A 592 24.79 -29.79 -13.11
CA ASN A 592 24.79 -29.11 -14.41
C ASN A 592 25.66 -27.84 -14.42
N GLY A 593 26.24 -27.43 -13.29
CA GLY A 593 26.98 -26.18 -13.14
C GLY A 593 26.11 -24.94 -12.98
N ASN A 594 24.77 -25.08 -12.99
CA ASN A 594 23.89 -23.94 -12.73
C ASN A 594 24.00 -23.51 -11.27
N ILE A 595 23.86 -22.20 -11.04
CA ILE A 595 24.01 -21.57 -9.73
C ILE A 595 22.64 -21.21 -9.22
N TYR A 596 22.38 -21.53 -7.97
CA TYR A 596 21.14 -21.23 -7.29
C TYR A 596 21.44 -20.27 -6.15
N VAL A 597 20.82 -19.10 -6.20
CA VAL A 597 20.96 -18.07 -5.18
C VAL A 597 20.16 -18.50 -3.96
N GLY A 598 20.86 -18.66 -2.84
CA GLY A 598 20.24 -18.71 -1.52
C GLY A 598 20.11 -17.28 -1.00
N ARG A 599 21.01 -16.88 -0.12
CA ARG A 599 21.04 -15.51 0.44
C ARG A 599 21.72 -14.47 -0.47
N GLY A 600 22.40 -14.90 -1.54
CA GLY A 600 23.07 -13.98 -2.47
C GLY A 600 24.27 -13.25 -1.85
N TRP A 601 24.79 -12.23 -2.55
CA TRP A 601 26.00 -11.51 -2.11
C TRP A 601 25.77 -10.59 -0.91
N ASP A 602 24.63 -9.91 -0.90
CA ASP A 602 24.36 -8.76 -0.03
C ASP A 602 23.79 -9.14 1.34
N THR A 603 23.44 -10.42 1.55
CA THR A 603 22.86 -10.89 2.82
C THR A 603 23.78 -11.87 3.53
N ARG A 604 23.89 -11.75 4.85
CA ARG A 604 24.75 -12.64 5.68
C ARG A 604 24.20 -14.07 5.74
N ASN A 605 25.08 -15.08 5.72
CA ASN A 605 24.72 -16.48 6.00
C ASN A 605 24.43 -16.75 7.49
N CYS A 606 23.97 -17.97 7.82
CA CYS A 606 23.67 -18.35 9.21
C CYS A 606 24.91 -18.78 10.01
N TYR A 607 26.12 -18.77 9.45
CA TYR A 607 27.31 -19.20 10.17
C TYR A 607 27.74 -18.15 11.19
N LEU A 608 28.35 -18.62 12.29
CA LEU A 608 28.77 -17.79 13.41
C LEU A 608 29.60 -16.59 12.93
N SER A 609 30.51 -16.80 11.96
CA SER A 609 31.18 -15.74 11.19
C SER A 609 30.24 -15.12 10.16
N LYS A 610 29.33 -14.28 10.64
CA LYS A 610 28.39 -13.44 9.87
C LYS A 610 29.05 -12.45 8.88
N LEU A 611 30.35 -12.62 8.59
CA LEU A 611 31.22 -11.87 7.67
C LEU A 611 31.89 -12.84 6.68
N SER A 612 31.08 -13.63 5.97
CA SER A 612 31.56 -14.61 4.99
C SER A 612 30.56 -14.79 3.84
N ILE A 613 31.04 -15.31 2.71
CA ILE A 613 30.20 -15.84 1.63
C ILE A 613 30.29 -17.37 1.66
N ALA A 614 29.16 -18.04 1.84
CA ALA A 614 29.06 -19.48 1.86
C ALA A 614 28.59 -20.02 0.50
N ILE A 615 29.36 -20.94 -0.08
CA ILE A 615 29.04 -21.56 -1.38
C ILE A 615 29.06 -23.07 -1.21
N SER A 616 27.94 -23.73 -1.50
CA SER A 616 27.80 -25.18 -1.33
C SER A 616 27.53 -25.91 -2.63
N PHE A 617 28.19 -27.04 -2.85
CA PHE A 617 27.83 -27.94 -3.95
C PHE A 617 26.65 -28.84 -3.56
N ILE A 618 25.67 -29.00 -4.45
CA ILE A 618 24.51 -29.87 -4.21
C ILE A 618 24.91 -31.34 -4.42
N GLY A 619 25.10 -32.08 -3.33
CA GLY A 619 25.54 -33.48 -3.33
C GLY A 619 26.24 -33.93 -2.05
N ASP A 620 26.59 -35.21 -1.98
CA ASP A 620 27.41 -35.84 -0.93
C ASP A 620 28.80 -36.21 -1.48
N PHE A 621 29.72 -35.26 -1.35
CA PHE A 621 31.08 -35.38 -1.91
C PHE A 621 32.07 -36.14 -1.02
N ASN A 622 31.58 -36.86 -0.01
CA ASN A 622 32.32 -37.99 0.54
C ASN A 622 32.27 -39.19 -0.42
N LYS A 623 31.21 -39.28 -1.22
CA LYS A 623 30.93 -40.44 -2.10
C LYS A 623 31.17 -40.14 -3.57
N VAL A 624 30.90 -38.91 -4.01
CA VAL A 624 31.00 -38.51 -5.43
C VAL A 624 32.07 -37.44 -5.66
N HIS A 625 32.58 -37.35 -6.88
CA HIS A 625 33.53 -36.33 -7.31
C HIS A 625 32.84 -35.13 -7.95
N LEU A 626 33.45 -33.94 -7.82
CA LEU A 626 33.06 -32.75 -8.58
C LEU A 626 33.29 -32.98 -10.08
N ASN A 627 32.28 -32.70 -10.89
CA ASN A 627 32.42 -32.69 -12.34
C ASN A 627 32.93 -31.32 -12.85
N GLU A 628 33.27 -31.25 -14.14
CA GLU A 628 33.86 -30.03 -14.72
C GLU A 628 32.89 -28.83 -14.77
N HIS A 629 31.58 -29.06 -14.89
CA HIS A 629 30.59 -27.98 -14.86
C HIS A 629 30.54 -27.31 -13.49
N MET A 630 30.55 -28.09 -12.41
CA MET A 630 30.61 -27.59 -11.04
C MET A 630 31.90 -26.79 -10.79
N LYS A 631 33.05 -27.32 -11.23
CA LYS A 631 34.36 -26.64 -11.06
C LYS A 631 34.41 -25.32 -11.82
N THR A 632 33.93 -25.32 -13.07
CA THR A 632 33.95 -24.14 -13.94
C THR A 632 33.02 -23.05 -13.41
N SER A 633 31.79 -23.39 -13.05
CA SER A 633 30.82 -22.45 -12.49
C SER A 633 31.29 -21.86 -11.16
N PHE A 634 31.89 -22.67 -10.28
CA PHE A 634 32.49 -22.19 -9.03
C PHE A 634 33.58 -21.14 -9.28
N LYS A 635 34.49 -21.39 -10.23
CA LYS A 635 35.53 -20.44 -10.62
C LYS A 635 34.95 -19.12 -11.15
N LEU A 636 33.96 -19.22 -12.03
CA LEU A 636 33.31 -18.06 -12.59
C LEU A 636 32.59 -17.25 -11.51
N LEU A 637 31.88 -17.90 -10.58
CA LEU A 637 31.13 -17.24 -9.51
C LEU A 637 32.05 -16.42 -8.60
N LEU A 638 33.22 -16.96 -8.25
CA LEU A 638 34.23 -16.25 -7.48
C LEU A 638 34.80 -15.04 -8.24
N GLN A 639 35.10 -15.21 -9.55
CA GLN A 639 35.56 -14.12 -10.39
C GLN A 639 34.52 -13.00 -10.50
N GLN A 640 33.24 -13.35 -10.64
CA GLN A 640 32.16 -12.38 -10.65
C GLN A 640 32.07 -11.65 -9.30
N GLY A 641 32.23 -12.36 -8.18
CA GLY A 641 32.29 -11.74 -6.85
C GLY A 641 33.41 -10.69 -6.74
N ILE A 642 34.58 -10.96 -7.32
CA ILE A 642 35.68 -9.98 -7.40
C ILE A 642 35.31 -8.80 -8.28
N ASN A 643 34.83 -9.05 -9.51
CA ASN A 643 34.46 -8.00 -10.47
C ASN A 643 33.37 -7.06 -9.93
N LEU A 644 32.44 -7.60 -9.14
CA LEU A 644 31.36 -6.86 -8.50
C LEU A 644 31.79 -6.18 -7.18
N SER A 645 33.07 -6.24 -6.81
CA SER A 645 33.58 -5.75 -5.52
C SER A 645 32.84 -6.35 -4.30
N LYS A 646 32.34 -7.58 -4.45
CA LYS A 646 31.73 -8.36 -3.34
C LYS A 646 32.78 -9.17 -2.59
N LEU A 647 33.85 -9.55 -3.28
CA LEU A 647 35.05 -10.19 -2.73
C LEU A 647 36.28 -9.34 -3.10
N PRO A 648 37.27 -9.17 -2.21
CA PRO A 648 38.56 -8.63 -2.60
C PRO A 648 39.37 -9.71 -3.35
N GLU A 649 40.35 -9.34 -4.19
CA GLU A 649 41.20 -10.31 -4.92
C GLU A 649 41.93 -11.29 -3.98
N ASN A 650 42.31 -10.82 -2.80
CA ASN A 650 43.01 -11.57 -1.77
C ASN A 650 42.08 -12.19 -0.70
N TYR A 651 40.84 -12.51 -1.04
CA TYR A 651 39.94 -13.22 -0.13
C TYR A 651 40.55 -14.55 0.35
N LEU A 652 40.19 -14.97 1.56
CA LEU A 652 40.55 -16.27 2.12
C LEU A 652 39.45 -17.28 1.80
N MET A 653 39.84 -18.48 1.38
CA MET A 653 38.93 -19.61 1.17
C MET A 653 39.23 -20.71 2.20
N VAL A 654 38.18 -21.20 2.86
CA VAL A 654 38.26 -22.33 3.79
C VAL A 654 37.16 -23.34 3.51
N ALA A 655 37.39 -24.60 3.85
CA ALA A 655 36.37 -25.63 3.90
C ALA A 655 35.46 -25.46 5.13
N TYR A 656 34.22 -25.91 5.00
CA TYR A 656 33.26 -25.92 6.10
C TYR A 656 33.79 -26.62 7.37
N ASN A 657 34.48 -27.76 7.26
CA ASN A 657 35.09 -28.50 8.39
C ASN A 657 36.22 -27.76 9.12
N GLN A 658 36.75 -26.68 8.54
CA GLN A 658 37.67 -25.78 9.21
C GLN A 658 36.95 -24.76 10.11
N THR A 659 35.61 -24.66 10.02
CA THR A 659 34.79 -23.73 10.81
C THR A 659 34.10 -24.42 11.98
N VAL A 660 33.72 -25.69 11.82
CA VAL A 660 33.07 -26.54 12.83
C VAL A 660 33.49 -27.99 12.64
N ILE A 661 33.36 -28.83 13.67
CA ILE A 661 33.63 -30.28 13.55
C ILE A 661 32.54 -30.88 12.66
N SER A 662 32.90 -31.23 11.42
CA SER A 662 31.98 -31.76 10.41
C SER A 662 32.74 -32.53 9.32
N ASN A 663 32.05 -33.43 8.62
CA ASN A 663 32.56 -34.08 7.40
C ASN A 663 32.29 -33.25 6.15
N ASN A 664 31.53 -32.16 6.24
CA ASN A 664 31.29 -31.21 5.15
C ASN A 664 32.55 -30.36 4.90
N PRO A 665 33.05 -30.17 3.66
CA PRO A 665 32.38 -30.37 2.36
C PRO A 665 32.60 -31.74 1.70
N GLY A 666 33.10 -32.71 2.44
CA GLY A 666 33.49 -34.03 1.95
C GLY A 666 34.87 -34.04 1.31
N ASP A 667 35.52 -35.21 1.35
CA ASP A 667 36.91 -35.38 0.94
C ASP A 667 37.19 -34.90 -0.48
N ASN A 668 36.25 -35.09 -1.42
CA ASN A 668 36.47 -34.73 -2.81
C ASN A 668 36.39 -33.21 -3.05
N VAL A 669 35.51 -32.49 -2.35
CA VAL A 669 35.49 -31.01 -2.41
C VAL A 669 36.69 -30.45 -1.67
N TYR A 670 37.02 -30.99 -0.49
CA TYR A 670 38.17 -30.53 0.30
C TYR A 670 39.49 -30.65 -0.50
N LYS A 671 39.74 -31.82 -1.12
CA LYS A 671 40.90 -32.04 -2.00
C LYS A 671 40.94 -31.07 -3.17
N TYR A 672 39.79 -30.77 -3.78
CA TYR A 672 39.71 -29.83 -4.89
C TYR A 672 40.04 -28.40 -4.46
N ILE A 673 39.36 -27.87 -3.43
CA ILE A 673 39.57 -26.48 -3.02
C ILE A 673 40.96 -26.26 -2.43
N LYS A 674 41.60 -27.28 -1.84
CA LYS A 674 42.97 -27.21 -1.34
C LYS A 674 44.01 -26.90 -2.42
N THR A 675 43.67 -27.10 -3.69
CA THR A 675 44.55 -26.74 -4.83
C THR A 675 44.49 -25.25 -5.20
N TRP A 676 43.57 -24.47 -4.60
CA TRP A 676 43.35 -23.07 -4.97
C TRP A 676 44.34 -22.12 -4.29
N PRO A 677 44.83 -21.06 -4.97
CA PRO A 677 45.76 -20.10 -4.39
C PRO A 677 45.24 -19.38 -3.14
N ASN A 678 43.93 -19.11 -3.08
CA ASN A 678 43.27 -18.43 -1.97
C ASN A 678 42.92 -19.37 -0.81
N PHE A 679 43.19 -20.68 -0.93
CA PHE A 679 42.91 -21.64 0.14
C PHE A 679 43.84 -21.41 1.33
N SER A 680 43.26 -21.42 2.54
CA SER A 680 44.01 -21.29 3.78
C SER A 680 43.86 -22.55 4.63
N ASP A 681 44.96 -23.13 5.09
CA ASP A 681 44.97 -24.25 6.06
C ASP A 681 44.59 -23.79 7.51
N ILE A 682 44.09 -22.56 7.68
CA ILE A 682 43.69 -22.03 8.98
C ILE A 682 42.54 -22.84 9.59
N ASP A 683 42.66 -23.17 10.87
CA ASP A 683 41.60 -23.84 11.64
C ASP A 683 40.81 -22.79 12.44
N LEU A 684 39.70 -22.31 11.85
CA LEU A 684 38.86 -21.26 12.45
C LEU A 684 38.18 -21.70 13.75
N ARG A 685 38.10 -23.01 14.03
CA ARG A 685 37.56 -23.55 15.30
C ARG A 685 38.40 -23.15 16.51
N ARG A 686 39.67 -22.80 16.30
CA ARG A 686 40.63 -22.44 17.37
C ARG A 686 40.63 -20.95 17.75
N TYR A 687 39.90 -20.12 17.01
CA TYR A 687 39.88 -18.66 17.21
C TYR A 687 38.57 -18.23 17.89
N ARG A 688 38.64 -17.33 18.88
CA ARG A 688 37.42 -16.73 19.45
C ARG A 688 36.89 -15.64 18.51
N PHE A 689 35.60 -15.34 18.58
CA PHE A 689 34.95 -14.33 17.73
C PHE A 689 35.62 -12.95 17.74
N LYS A 690 36.26 -12.56 18.85
CA LYS A 690 37.02 -11.31 18.97
C LYS A 690 38.37 -11.32 18.22
N ASP A 691 38.96 -12.50 18.01
CA ASP A 691 40.26 -12.69 17.35
C ASP A 691 40.13 -12.81 15.82
N MET A 692 38.91 -13.12 15.35
CA MET A 692 38.58 -13.17 13.93
C MET A 692 38.80 -11.83 13.23
N CYS A 693 38.50 -10.69 13.88
CA CYS A 693 38.74 -9.34 13.33
C CYS A 693 40.21 -9.04 12.99
N SER A 694 41.18 -9.75 13.57
CA SER A 694 42.60 -9.62 13.20
C SER A 694 42.93 -10.26 11.86
N ILE A 695 42.19 -11.28 11.46
CA ILE A 695 42.36 -12.02 10.20
C ILE A 695 41.76 -11.22 9.02
N TYR A 696 40.71 -10.42 9.27
CA TYR A 696 39.98 -9.63 8.27
C TYR A 696 40.64 -8.29 7.88
N LYS A 697 41.88 -7.99 8.32
CA LYS A 697 42.51 -6.67 8.07
C LYS A 697 43.17 -6.56 6.70
N ALA A 698 42.42 -6.08 5.70
CA ALA A 698 42.83 -5.11 4.67
C ALA A 698 41.62 -4.72 3.76
N PRO A 699 41.39 -3.45 3.34
CA PRO A 699 41.89 -2.16 3.80
C PRO A 699 40.72 -1.27 4.26
N LEU A 700 40.21 -1.45 5.48
CA LEU A 700 39.35 -0.44 6.12
C LEU A 700 40.10 0.09 7.33
N GLY A 701 40.26 1.42 7.34
CA GLY A 701 40.94 2.17 8.39
C GLY A 701 40.45 1.79 9.79
N LYS A 702 41.33 1.95 10.76
CA LYS A 702 41.28 1.43 12.14
C LYS A 702 40.04 1.75 13.01
N SER A 703 38.90 2.26 12.52
CA SER A 703 37.89 2.90 13.39
C SER A 703 36.47 2.34 13.44
N GLU A 704 36.00 1.41 12.61
CA GLU A 704 34.53 1.15 12.54
C GLU A 704 34.01 -0.24 12.95
N CYS A 705 34.82 -1.13 13.53
CA CYS A 705 34.34 -2.49 13.87
C CYS A 705 33.61 -2.64 15.22
N TRP A 706 33.31 -1.55 15.96
CA TRP A 706 32.92 -1.65 17.39
C TRP A 706 31.61 -0.99 17.85
N SER A 707 30.70 -0.56 16.98
CA SER A 707 29.53 0.21 17.46
C SER A 707 28.16 -0.49 17.51
N ARG A 708 27.93 -1.69 16.96
CA ARG A 708 26.57 -2.31 17.02
C ARG A 708 26.56 -3.83 17.05
N VAL A 709 26.80 -4.43 18.22
CA VAL A 709 26.21 -5.74 18.55
C VAL A 709 25.81 -5.70 20.03
N ASN A 710 24.54 -5.43 20.27
CA ASN A 710 23.94 -5.50 21.59
C ASN A 710 23.87 -6.98 22.01
N THR A 711 24.62 -7.33 23.03
CA THR A 711 24.68 -8.68 23.61
C THR A 711 23.50 -8.83 24.56
N THR A 712 22.40 -9.42 24.10
CA THR A 712 21.44 -10.04 25.04
C THR A 712 20.71 -11.21 24.40
N ARG A 713 20.72 -12.34 25.13
CA ARG A 713 19.98 -13.61 24.96
C ARG A 713 20.51 -14.64 23.95
N ILE A 714 21.44 -15.45 24.45
CA ILE A 714 21.44 -16.91 24.23
C ILE A 714 21.40 -17.53 25.63
N LEU A 715 20.21 -18.04 26.00
CA LEU A 715 19.94 -19.22 26.81
C LEU A 715 18.48 -19.58 26.56
#